data_AF-A0A4U6CQV8-F1
#
_entry.id   AF-A0A4U6CQV8-F1
#
_cell.length_a   1.000
_cell.length_b   1.000
_cell.length_c   1.000
_cell.angle_alpha   90.00
_cell.angle_beta   90.00
_cell.angle_gamma   90.00
#
_symmetry.space_group_name_H-M   'P 1'
#
loop_
_entity.id
_entity.type
_entity.pdbx_description
1 polymer ?
#
loop_
_entity_poly.entity_id
_entity_poly.type
_entity_poly.pdbx_seq_one_letter_code
_entity_poly.pdbx_strand_id
1 'polypeptide(L)'
;MNYILKSLHYFFEKRRYLASYRGVILLIFLPFCLQAQVTVTAPLERAIYQRDLDKSANVTVSGSYSIAVDKIEVHVLPVSAEQGTEIPWRTLQTNPAGGVFSGVIRISGGWYTIEVRGSKNGIIIGNTSTVSRVGVGEVFIISGQSNAQGINYSSPVANDERVNYIDHNNEISNSLDNLPPPLFTQLNNSNITMGLRGHGTWCWGILGDLLAVKLNVPVLFVNTAWEGTAISNWNKSSRNEATWDVASGLIQFAPQMPYANVRLSMQHYVKQYGARAILWMQGESDTYPLNTNFNDYKNGLQDLITKLSSDINFRVPWVIARTSRIANQNQVSVTSPSVIAAQNAVIQDLQGIAYAGPETDNLFTSRGGDGTHFQGVEGTTILANAWNDVLNSDFFSTVSPVSVSDEPKITSTCAPNNTSVNLTLPDGYLNYFWYTDVNGSLRDLGGGRTINISSPGTYIARVKDANGNTLRSQKIVINTSIKPVTPTIAQSGSQQVCADSSFTFSINSGNDQYTWYKQGTNDALLSGPSITVSETGNYFVRSQSVFGCLSDNSNVSALIVRPVIPTPVIAKSGPFTATATINETGLNESYDWKRDEQILTTSTTSSIRTNVTGTYSARTKDTFAIGTNLLTCYSPFSNELEVITEGESDIVVFPNPGSRDNIYVESRDDIANAEITVYDLLGRIMTFQRQDMKSRVKIPVRNLSSGKYIVRIKGSGIDVTRQIVVL
;
A
#
# COMPACT_ATOMS: atom_id res chain seq x y z
N MET A 1 -77.16 9.26 23.06
CA MET A 1 -76.90 10.57 22.44
C MET A 1 -75.53 10.50 21.78
N ASN A 2 -75.43 9.73 20.69
CA ASN A 2 -75.28 10.25 19.33
C ASN A 2 -74.24 11.37 19.23
N TYR A 3 -72.95 11.02 19.24
CA TYR A 3 -71.88 11.61 18.43
C TYR A 3 -70.62 10.73 18.52
N ILE A 4 -70.80 9.42 18.28
CA ILE A 4 -69.76 8.50 17.82
C ILE A 4 -70.37 7.86 16.59
N LEU A 5 -70.02 8.36 15.40
CA LEU A 5 -70.25 7.83 14.05
C LEU A 5 -70.47 9.00 13.08
N LYS A 6 -69.38 9.59 12.58
CA LYS A 6 -69.22 10.27 11.25
C LYS A 6 -68.05 11.25 11.29
N SER A 7 -66.81 10.73 11.32
CA SER A 7 -65.64 11.45 10.76
C SER A 7 -64.42 10.53 10.54
N LEU A 8 -64.67 9.23 10.30
CA LEU A 8 -63.64 8.25 9.94
C LEU A 8 -63.86 7.78 8.49
N HIS A 9 -64.11 8.76 7.61
CA HIS A 9 -64.42 8.53 6.19
C HIS A 9 -63.84 9.62 5.27
N TYR A 10 -62.60 10.05 5.54
CA TYR A 10 -61.90 10.99 4.66
C TYR A 10 -60.38 10.72 4.53
N PHE A 11 -59.95 9.46 4.62
CA PHE A 11 -58.52 9.13 4.45
C PHE A 11 -58.24 7.88 3.62
N PHE A 12 -59.19 7.44 2.80
CA PHE A 12 -58.95 6.46 1.74
C PHE A 12 -59.80 6.80 0.52
N GLU A 13 -59.15 7.36 -0.51
CA GLU A 13 -59.41 7.16 -1.96
C GLU A 13 -58.93 8.37 -2.77
N LYS A 14 -57.67 8.32 -3.22
CA LYS A 14 -57.27 8.80 -4.55
C LYS A 14 -55.93 8.18 -4.96
N ARG A 15 -56.00 6.88 -5.25
CA ARG A 15 -55.05 6.19 -6.12
C ARG A 15 -55.50 6.40 -7.56
N ARG A 16 -54.54 6.75 -8.43
CA ARG A 16 -54.41 6.45 -9.88
C ARG A 16 -54.25 7.69 -10.76
N TYR A 17 -53.28 7.53 -11.65
CA TYR A 17 -52.89 8.35 -12.81
C TYR A 17 -51.91 9.49 -12.50
N LEU A 18 -50.63 9.13 -12.40
CA LEU A 18 -49.50 9.81 -13.07
C LEU A 18 -48.22 8.99 -12.80
N ALA A 19 -48.14 7.83 -13.43
CA ALA A 19 -46.92 7.03 -13.53
C ALA A 19 -46.57 6.95 -15.01
N SER A 20 -45.65 7.81 -15.47
CA SER A 20 -44.89 7.58 -16.70
C SER A 20 -43.76 8.61 -16.82
N TYR A 21 -42.54 8.12 -17.00
CA TYR A 21 -41.33 8.85 -17.39
C TYR A 21 -40.75 9.88 -16.41
N ARG A 22 -39.97 9.42 -15.41
CA ARG A 22 -38.80 10.14 -14.84
C ARG A 22 -38.09 9.32 -13.75
N GLY A 23 -37.81 8.05 -14.03
CA GLY A 23 -37.26 7.13 -13.03
C GLY A 23 -36.27 6.12 -13.59
N VAL A 24 -35.30 6.55 -14.41
CA VAL A 24 -34.03 5.83 -14.65
C VAL A 24 -32.99 6.90 -15.00
N ILE A 25 -31.75 6.77 -14.52
CA ILE A 25 -30.63 7.74 -14.59
C ILE A 25 -30.58 8.73 -13.41
N LEU A 26 -30.40 8.21 -12.20
CA LEU A 26 -29.64 8.89 -11.15
C LEU A 26 -29.12 7.88 -10.12
N LEU A 27 -28.22 6.98 -10.53
CA LEU A 27 -27.58 6.01 -9.62
C LEU A 27 -26.17 5.59 -10.08
N ILE A 28 -25.40 6.51 -10.64
CA ILE A 28 -23.96 6.31 -10.89
C ILE A 28 -23.23 7.62 -10.61
N PHE A 29 -23.03 7.93 -9.32
CA PHE A 29 -21.89 8.72 -8.81
C PHE A 29 -21.90 8.53 -7.29
N LEU A 30 -21.71 7.27 -6.85
CA LEU A 30 -21.09 7.06 -5.54
C LEU A 30 -19.65 7.60 -5.68
N PRO A 31 -19.21 8.55 -4.85
CA PRO A 31 -17.80 8.88 -4.81
C PRO A 31 -17.10 7.59 -4.37
N PHE A 32 -16.35 6.97 -5.27
CA PHE A 32 -15.31 6.06 -4.85
C PHE A 32 -14.40 6.91 -3.96
N CYS A 33 -14.47 6.69 -2.64
CA CYS A 33 -13.43 7.17 -1.74
C CYS A 33 -12.11 6.60 -2.28
N LEU A 34 -11.36 7.42 -2.99
CA LEU A 34 -9.97 7.17 -3.33
C LEU A 34 -9.22 7.14 -2.00
N GLN A 35 -9.13 5.95 -1.41
CA GLN A 35 -8.37 5.76 -0.18
C GLN A 35 -6.88 5.69 -0.51
N ALA A 36 -6.05 6.22 0.39
CA ALA A 36 -4.61 6.22 0.23
C ALA A 36 -4.08 4.77 0.16
N GLN A 37 -3.29 4.48 -0.86
CA GLN A 37 -2.69 3.15 -1.07
C GLN A 37 -1.48 2.92 -0.17
N VAL A 38 -0.86 4.00 0.31
CA VAL A 38 0.19 4.06 1.33
C VAL A 38 -0.27 5.05 2.40
N THR A 39 -0.21 4.64 3.66
CA THR A 39 -0.60 5.46 4.83
C THR A 39 0.54 5.49 5.82
N VAL A 40 1.04 6.69 6.13
CA VAL A 40 2.04 6.93 7.19
C VAL A 40 1.34 7.01 8.54
N THR A 41 1.89 6.31 9.53
CA THR A 41 1.33 6.24 10.90
C THR A 41 2.33 6.64 11.98
N ALA A 42 3.63 6.68 11.64
CA ALA A 42 4.66 7.43 12.35
C ALA A 42 5.63 8.08 11.35
N PRO A 43 6.17 9.28 11.63
CA PRO A 43 5.95 10.07 12.84
C PRO A 43 4.55 10.68 12.92
N LEU A 44 4.16 11.14 14.11
CA LEU A 44 2.92 11.89 14.30
C LEU A 44 3.13 13.35 13.90
N GLU A 45 2.05 14.00 13.44
CA GLU A 45 2.07 15.46 13.25
C GLU A 45 2.43 16.14 14.57
N ARG A 46 3.31 17.15 14.48
CA ARG A 46 3.90 17.94 15.59
C ARG A 46 4.75 17.16 16.59
N ALA A 47 5.03 15.87 16.34
CA ALA A 47 5.98 15.13 17.15
C ALA A 47 7.37 15.77 17.10
N ILE A 48 8.04 15.85 18.26
CA ILE A 48 9.41 16.37 18.36
C ILE A 48 10.29 15.26 18.93
N TYR A 49 11.28 14.86 18.15
CA TYR A 49 12.29 13.89 18.51
C TYR A 49 13.50 14.64 19.08
N GLN A 50 13.93 14.27 20.28
CA GLN A 50 15.10 14.85 20.94
C GLN A 50 16.34 14.60 20.10
N ARG A 51 17.00 15.67 19.67
CA ARG A 51 18.28 15.60 18.98
C ARG A 51 19.43 15.28 19.94
N ASP A 52 20.43 14.57 19.46
CA ASP A 52 21.66 14.27 20.19
C ASP A 52 22.70 15.40 20.09
N LEU A 53 23.94 15.14 20.54
CA LEU A 53 25.04 16.10 20.48
C LEU A 53 25.50 16.42 19.05
N ASP A 54 25.21 15.53 18.09
CA ASP A 54 25.41 15.77 16.64
C ASP A 54 24.24 16.59 16.03
N LYS A 55 23.42 17.21 16.90
CA LYS A 55 22.30 18.09 16.56
C LYS A 55 21.24 17.43 15.68
N SER A 56 21.12 16.10 15.74
CA SER A 56 20.24 15.35 14.85
C SER A 56 19.47 14.28 15.67
N ALA A 57 18.34 13.73 15.20
CA ALA A 57 17.70 12.52 15.79
C ALA A 57 17.46 11.38 14.79
N ASN A 58 17.34 10.14 15.29
CA ASN A 58 16.76 9.03 14.54
C ASN A 58 15.23 9.19 14.55
N VAL A 59 14.62 9.29 13.38
CA VAL A 59 13.16 9.39 13.21
C VAL A 59 12.67 8.15 12.49
N THR A 60 11.79 7.40 13.14
CA THR A 60 11.12 6.26 12.53
C THR A 60 10.01 6.74 11.61
N VAL A 61 10.03 6.27 10.37
CA VAL A 61 8.96 6.45 9.38
C VAL A 61 8.34 5.08 9.13
N SER A 62 7.08 4.93 9.50
CA SER A 62 6.37 3.66 9.46
C SER A 62 4.91 3.83 9.08
N GLY A 63 4.30 2.76 8.61
CA GLY A 63 2.95 2.80 8.08
C GLY A 63 2.49 1.49 7.46
N SER A 64 1.44 1.59 6.65
CA SER A 64 0.83 0.46 5.96
C SER A 64 0.56 0.76 4.49
N TYR A 65 0.42 -0.30 3.69
CA TYR A 65 0.10 -0.20 2.28
C TYR A 65 -0.86 -1.32 1.88
N SER A 66 -1.72 -1.06 0.90
CA SER A 66 -2.78 -1.98 0.45
C SER A 66 -2.52 -2.61 -0.92
N ILE A 67 -1.48 -2.16 -1.63
CA ILE A 67 -1.04 -2.70 -2.92
C ILE A 67 0.42 -3.07 -2.81
N ALA A 68 0.80 -4.25 -3.32
CA ALA A 68 2.19 -4.68 -3.30
C ALA A 68 3.10 -3.70 -4.05
N VAL A 69 4.19 -3.27 -3.40
CA VAL A 69 5.19 -2.34 -3.92
C VAL A 69 6.58 -2.95 -3.82
N ASP A 70 7.48 -2.55 -4.70
CA ASP A 70 8.88 -2.98 -4.70
C ASP A 70 9.73 -2.12 -3.76
N LYS A 71 9.34 -0.86 -3.58
CA LYS A 71 10.03 0.09 -2.69
C LYS A 71 9.07 1.02 -1.99
N ILE A 72 9.40 1.35 -0.75
CA ILE A 72 8.93 2.55 -0.06
C ILE A 72 10.04 3.57 -0.10
N GLU A 73 9.72 4.78 -0.53
CA GLU A 73 10.62 5.91 -0.58
C GLU A 73 10.12 7.01 0.34
N VAL A 74 11.06 7.81 0.82
CA VAL A 74 10.82 8.90 1.76
C VAL A 74 11.56 10.15 1.32
N HIS A 75 10.95 11.29 1.59
CA HIS A 75 11.46 12.61 1.31
C HIS A 75 11.18 13.49 2.53
N VAL A 76 12.18 14.24 2.97
CA VAL A 76 12.10 15.09 4.16
C VAL A 76 12.37 16.52 3.73
N LEU A 77 11.34 17.35 3.76
CA LEU A 77 11.36 18.75 3.33
C LEU A 77 11.32 19.66 4.55
N PRO A 78 12.21 20.63 4.72
CA PRO A 78 12.04 21.60 5.79
C PRO A 78 10.79 22.48 5.49
N VAL A 79 10.00 22.80 6.52
CA VAL A 79 8.78 23.63 6.40
C VAL A 79 9.13 25.04 5.90
N SER A 80 10.30 25.53 6.28
CA SER A 80 10.93 26.74 5.73
C SER A 80 12.38 26.44 5.41
N ALA A 81 12.94 27.02 4.34
CA ALA A 81 14.29 26.72 3.84
C ALA A 81 15.40 26.91 4.90
N GLU A 82 15.19 27.77 5.89
CA GLU A 82 16.14 28.02 6.98
C GLU A 82 15.97 27.08 8.18
N GLN A 83 14.90 26.27 8.24
CA GLN A 83 14.52 25.48 9.40
C GLN A 83 14.85 23.98 9.28
N GLY A 84 15.92 23.64 8.56
CA GLY A 84 16.39 22.26 8.44
C GLY A 84 17.15 22.01 7.16
N THR A 85 17.46 20.75 6.90
CA THR A 85 18.12 20.31 5.66
C THR A 85 17.26 19.29 4.94
N GLU A 86 16.98 19.52 3.67
CA GLU A 86 16.24 18.57 2.84
C GLU A 86 16.99 17.24 2.73
N ILE A 87 16.27 16.14 2.89
CA ILE A 87 16.73 14.81 2.48
C ILE A 87 15.92 14.44 1.24
N PRO A 88 16.52 14.47 0.03
CA PRO A 88 15.81 14.18 -1.20
C PRO A 88 15.28 12.74 -1.19
N TRP A 89 14.34 12.44 -2.11
CA TRP A 89 13.77 11.11 -2.27
C TRP A 89 14.84 10.00 -2.20
N ARG A 90 14.68 9.12 -1.23
CA ARG A 90 15.54 7.96 -1.03
C ARG A 90 14.72 6.74 -0.65
N THR A 91 15.25 5.56 -0.93
CA THR A 91 14.63 4.31 -0.49
C THR A 91 14.69 4.19 1.03
N LEU A 92 13.52 4.01 1.64
CA LEU A 92 13.33 3.70 3.07
C LEU A 92 13.33 2.19 3.30
N GLN A 93 12.64 1.44 2.43
CA GLN A 93 12.54 -0.02 2.51
C GLN A 93 12.38 -0.62 1.11
N THR A 94 13.06 -1.73 0.85
CA THR A 94 12.90 -2.54 -0.38
C THR A 94 12.08 -3.79 -0.10
N ASN A 95 11.27 -4.20 -1.08
CA ASN A 95 10.41 -5.39 -1.05
C ASN A 95 9.65 -5.54 0.29
N PRO A 96 8.91 -4.52 0.75
CA PRO A 96 8.12 -4.66 1.96
C PRO A 96 7.10 -5.79 1.79
N ALA A 97 6.82 -6.50 2.88
CA ALA A 97 5.86 -7.59 2.92
C ALA A 97 4.85 -7.40 4.07
N GLY A 98 3.70 -8.05 3.97
CA GLY A 98 2.68 -8.05 5.02
C GLY A 98 1.81 -6.79 5.05
N GLY A 99 1.92 -5.88 4.08
CA GLY A 99 1.12 -4.64 4.08
C GLY A 99 1.58 -3.60 5.11
N VAL A 100 2.80 -3.73 5.65
CA VAL A 100 3.42 -2.80 6.60
C VAL A 100 4.82 -2.41 6.16
N PHE A 101 5.21 -1.17 6.45
CA PHE A 101 6.58 -0.70 6.25
C PHE A 101 7.09 0.02 7.49
N SER A 102 8.40 0.00 7.70
CA SER A 102 9.07 0.70 8.79
C SER A 102 10.56 0.85 8.50
N GLY A 103 11.05 2.08 8.53
CA GLY A 103 12.47 2.40 8.44
C GLY A 103 12.84 3.59 9.33
N VAL A 104 14.14 3.77 9.55
CA VAL A 104 14.67 4.87 10.37
C VAL A 104 15.49 5.80 9.48
N ILE A 105 15.30 7.10 9.67
CA ILE A 105 16.04 8.15 8.97
C ILE A 105 16.74 9.01 10.01
N ARG A 106 18.02 9.28 9.77
CA ARG A 106 18.80 10.23 10.55
C ARG A 106 18.50 11.65 10.03
N ILE A 107 17.84 12.49 10.81
CA ILE A 107 17.40 13.83 10.41
C ILE A 107 18.09 14.88 11.29
N SER A 108 18.62 15.95 10.68
CA SER A 108 19.22 17.08 11.39
C SER A 108 18.16 17.95 12.06
N GLY A 109 18.56 18.73 13.07
CA GLY A 109 17.67 19.65 13.79
C GLY A 109 16.87 20.53 12.83
N GLY A 110 15.54 20.58 13.02
CA GLY A 110 14.66 21.33 12.15
C GLY A 110 13.17 20.99 12.29
N TRP A 111 12.36 21.64 11.46
CA TRP A 111 10.91 21.49 11.36
C TRP A 111 10.55 21.07 9.94
N TYR A 112 9.93 19.91 9.79
CA TYR A 112 9.86 19.21 8.50
C TYR A 112 8.45 18.80 8.09
N THR A 113 8.24 18.68 6.80
CA THR A 113 7.20 17.87 6.18
C THR A 113 7.84 16.58 5.70
N ILE A 114 7.29 15.44 6.09
CA ILE A 114 7.76 14.12 5.63
C ILE A 114 6.77 13.56 4.63
N GLU A 115 7.27 13.22 3.46
CA GLU A 115 6.54 12.63 2.36
C GLU A 115 6.98 11.18 2.14
N VAL A 116 6.03 10.28 1.91
CA VAL A 116 6.26 8.85 1.71
C VAL A 116 5.47 8.37 0.52
N ARG A 117 6.10 7.60 -0.36
CA ARG A 117 5.44 7.00 -1.53
C ARG A 117 5.89 5.56 -1.75
N GLY A 118 5.02 4.76 -2.33
CA GLY A 118 5.34 3.40 -2.79
C GLY A 118 5.57 3.39 -4.31
N SER A 119 6.45 2.53 -4.79
CA SER A 119 6.64 2.31 -6.23
C SER A 119 6.69 0.83 -6.60
N LYS A 120 6.20 0.51 -7.80
CA LYS A 120 6.23 -0.82 -8.39
C LYS A 120 6.65 -0.71 -9.86
N ASN A 121 7.64 -1.48 -10.30
CA ASN A 121 8.23 -1.41 -11.64
C ASN A 121 8.61 0.02 -12.08
N GLY A 122 9.11 0.83 -11.13
CA GLY A 122 9.47 2.24 -11.36
C GLY A 122 8.30 3.23 -11.45
N ILE A 123 7.06 2.76 -11.32
CA ILE A 123 5.85 3.59 -11.32
C ILE A 123 5.42 3.87 -9.88
N ILE A 124 5.11 5.12 -9.56
CA ILE A 124 4.56 5.50 -8.24
C ILE A 124 3.14 4.96 -8.11
N ILE A 125 2.86 4.29 -6.99
CA ILE A 125 1.58 3.67 -6.69
C ILE A 125 0.81 4.58 -5.74
N GLY A 126 -0.30 5.14 -6.23
CA GLY A 126 -1.18 6.00 -5.45
C GLY A 126 -0.61 7.40 -5.23
N ASN A 127 -1.20 8.11 -4.26
CA ASN A 127 -0.74 9.43 -3.86
C ASN A 127 0.39 9.33 -2.83
N THR A 128 1.27 10.32 -2.84
CA THR A 128 2.23 10.55 -1.76
C THR A 128 1.49 10.82 -0.46
N SER A 129 1.84 10.08 0.59
CA SER A 129 1.37 10.32 1.95
C SER A 129 2.25 11.36 2.62
N THR A 130 1.65 12.33 3.31
CA THR A 130 2.37 13.47 3.87
C THR A 130 2.03 13.65 5.35
N VAL A 131 3.05 13.80 6.18
CA VAL A 131 2.93 14.26 7.57
C VAL A 131 3.60 15.61 7.66
N SER A 132 2.82 16.66 7.91
CA SER A 132 3.35 18.00 8.09
C SER A 132 3.87 18.19 9.52
N ARG A 133 4.79 19.14 9.71
CA ARG A 133 5.24 19.62 11.03
C ARG A 133 5.82 18.51 11.91
N VAL A 134 6.88 17.85 11.48
CA VAL A 134 7.65 16.88 12.28
C VAL A 134 8.94 17.55 12.74
N GLY A 135 9.27 17.41 14.03
CA GLY A 135 10.41 18.08 14.63
C GLY A 135 11.57 17.18 14.98
N VAL A 136 12.78 17.65 14.72
CA VAL A 136 13.99 17.22 15.41
C VAL A 136 14.50 18.42 16.20
N GLY A 137 14.43 18.34 17.53
CA GLY A 137 14.63 19.51 18.37
C GLY A 137 14.89 19.18 19.82
N GLU A 138 14.39 20.03 20.72
CA GLU A 138 14.61 19.91 22.15
C GLU A 138 13.31 19.55 22.87
N VAL A 139 13.39 18.57 23.78
CA VAL A 139 12.28 18.09 24.59
C VAL A 139 12.65 18.29 26.06
N PHE A 140 11.84 19.05 26.79
CA PHE A 140 12.07 19.36 28.20
C PHE A 140 10.91 18.91 29.07
N ILE A 141 11.25 18.41 30.25
CA ILE A 141 10.29 18.00 31.26
C ILE A 141 10.37 19.03 32.37
N ILE A 142 9.27 19.70 32.67
CA ILE A 142 9.20 20.69 33.74
C ILE A 142 8.72 19.96 35.00
N SER A 143 9.41 20.15 36.11
CA SER A 143 9.05 19.54 37.39
C SER A 143 9.46 20.42 38.57
N GLY A 144 8.90 20.15 39.74
CA GLY A 144 9.05 20.97 40.94
C GLY A 144 7.72 21.54 41.43
N GLN A 145 7.68 22.78 41.90
CA GLN A 145 6.48 23.36 42.52
C GLN A 145 5.81 24.48 41.70
N SER A 146 5.06 25.36 42.35
CA SER A 146 4.20 26.37 41.72
C SER A 146 4.89 27.26 40.69
N ASN A 147 6.12 27.71 40.95
CA ASN A 147 6.89 28.52 39.98
C ASN A 147 7.32 27.73 38.72
N ALA A 148 7.36 26.40 38.79
CA ALA A 148 7.51 25.53 37.60
C ALA A 148 6.16 25.14 37.00
N GLN A 149 5.15 24.88 37.82
CA GLN A 149 3.81 24.51 37.34
C GLN A 149 3.15 25.63 36.55
N GLY A 150 3.35 26.87 37.00
CA GLY A 150 2.50 28.00 36.66
C GLY A 150 1.33 28.11 37.63
N ILE A 151 0.91 29.35 37.93
CA ILE A 151 -0.19 29.64 38.88
C ILE A 151 -1.34 30.43 38.23
N ASN A 152 -1.23 30.76 36.93
CA ASN A 152 -2.23 31.57 36.23
C ASN A 152 -2.32 31.25 34.72
N TYR A 153 -3.55 31.04 34.25
CA TYR A 153 -3.94 30.79 32.86
C TYR A 153 -3.95 32.04 31.95
N SER A 154 -3.54 33.23 32.42
CA SER A 154 -3.41 34.44 31.59
C SER A 154 -1.96 34.84 31.25
N SER A 155 -1.04 33.89 31.31
CA SER A 155 0.39 34.11 31.02
C SER A 155 0.67 34.27 29.51
N PRO A 156 1.78 34.95 29.12
CA PRO A 156 2.19 35.06 27.72
C PRO A 156 2.32 33.69 27.04
N VAL A 157 1.72 33.56 25.87
CA VAL A 157 1.79 32.35 25.05
C VAL A 157 3.04 32.35 24.17
N ALA A 158 3.41 31.18 23.64
CA ALA A 158 4.45 31.10 22.60
C ALA A 158 3.90 31.61 21.26
N ASN A 159 4.67 32.44 20.57
CA ASN A 159 4.35 32.96 19.24
C ASN A 159 4.94 32.08 18.13
N ASP A 160 6.08 31.45 18.37
CA ASP A 160 6.73 30.56 17.41
C ASP A 160 5.93 29.26 17.29
N GLU A 161 5.52 28.90 16.06
CA GLU A 161 4.72 27.69 15.83
C GLU A 161 5.44 26.39 16.20
N ARG A 162 6.75 26.43 16.40
CA ARG A 162 7.58 25.27 16.72
C ARG A 162 7.63 24.98 18.22
N VAL A 163 7.01 25.82 19.06
CA VAL A 163 6.88 25.59 20.50
C VAL A 163 5.62 24.77 20.79
N ASN A 164 5.80 23.62 21.41
CA ASN A 164 4.80 22.59 21.56
C ASN A 164 4.72 22.08 23.00
N TYR A 165 3.59 21.44 23.31
CA TYR A 165 3.42 20.70 24.55
C TYR A 165 2.61 19.41 24.33
N ILE A 166 2.61 18.55 25.34
CA ILE A 166 1.72 17.38 25.39
C ILE A 166 0.37 17.78 25.98
N ASP A 167 -0.68 17.69 25.17
CA ASP A 167 -2.05 18.00 25.56
C ASP A 167 -2.74 16.79 26.20
N HIS A 168 -2.32 16.50 27.44
CA HIS A 168 -2.91 15.44 28.24
C HIS A 168 -2.94 15.83 29.72
N ASN A 169 -4.12 15.85 30.31
CA ASN A 169 -4.33 16.25 31.70
C ASN A 169 -4.44 15.01 32.62
N ASN A 170 -3.58 14.92 33.64
CA ASN A 170 -3.65 13.93 34.73
C ASN A 170 -3.83 14.59 36.13
N GLU A 171 -4.19 15.87 36.19
CA GLU A 171 -4.47 16.61 37.42
C GLU A 171 -5.71 16.08 38.14
N ILE A 172 -6.77 15.77 37.38
CA ILE A 172 -8.07 15.42 37.94
C ILE A 172 -8.09 13.96 38.40
N SER A 173 -7.68 13.04 37.52
CA SER A 173 -7.75 11.59 37.77
C SER A 173 -6.62 11.07 38.65
N ASN A 174 -5.44 11.73 38.63
CA ASN A 174 -4.22 11.23 39.27
C ASN A 174 -3.94 9.76 38.92
N SER A 175 -4.22 9.37 37.67
CA SER A 175 -4.14 7.98 37.25
C SER A 175 -2.68 7.52 37.23
N LEU A 176 -2.48 6.27 37.67
CA LEU A 176 -1.23 5.52 37.56
C LEU A 176 -1.24 4.55 36.36
N ASP A 177 -2.30 4.58 35.55
CA ASP A 177 -2.45 3.75 34.37
C ASP A 177 -1.49 4.20 33.24
N ASN A 178 -1.43 3.40 32.18
CA ASN A 178 -0.65 3.75 31.00
C ASN A 178 -1.15 5.06 30.39
N LEU A 179 -0.23 5.98 30.12
CA LEU A 179 -0.58 7.22 29.43
C LEU A 179 -1.08 6.95 27.99
N PRO A 180 -2.05 7.73 27.49
CA PRO A 180 -2.53 7.65 26.11
C PRO A 180 -1.44 8.11 25.12
N PRO A 181 -1.60 7.82 23.82
CA PRO A 181 -0.77 8.42 22.77
C PRO A 181 -0.60 9.93 22.97
N PRO A 182 0.63 10.47 22.81
CA PRO A 182 0.84 11.90 22.95
C PRO A 182 0.01 12.65 21.91
N LEU A 183 -0.71 13.67 22.39
CA LEU A 183 -1.31 14.69 21.53
C LEU A 183 -0.38 15.91 21.59
N PHE A 184 0.26 16.23 20.47
CA PHE A 184 1.17 17.36 20.36
C PHE A 184 0.42 18.61 19.91
N THR A 185 0.46 19.66 20.73
CA THR A 185 -0.28 20.91 20.47
C THR A 185 0.67 22.11 20.56
N GLN A 186 0.45 23.14 19.75
CA GLN A 186 1.20 24.40 19.86
C GLN A 186 0.92 25.07 21.21
N LEU A 187 1.95 25.64 21.85
CA LEU A 187 1.83 26.36 23.12
C LEU A 187 1.32 27.81 22.94
N ASN A 188 0.26 28.00 22.13
CA ASN A 188 -0.27 29.31 21.74
C ASN A 188 -1.55 29.74 22.49
N ASN A 189 -1.96 28.98 23.50
CA ASN A 189 -3.14 29.24 24.31
C ASN A 189 -2.76 29.22 25.80
N SER A 190 -3.16 30.24 26.54
CA SER A 190 -2.83 30.40 27.95
C SER A 190 -3.77 29.62 28.88
N ASN A 191 -4.99 29.30 28.42
CA ASN A 191 -5.98 28.52 29.17
C ASN A 191 -5.91 27.03 28.82
N ILE A 192 -4.79 26.41 29.20
CA ILE A 192 -4.49 25.00 28.93
C ILE A 192 -3.96 24.32 30.20
N THR A 193 -4.07 22.99 30.24
CA THR A 193 -3.23 22.19 31.13
C THR A 193 -2.07 21.64 30.30
N MET A 194 -0.88 22.19 30.51
CA MET A 194 0.32 21.64 29.90
C MET A 194 0.63 20.30 30.54
N GLY A 195 0.42 19.22 29.79
CA GLY A 195 0.38 17.87 30.35
C GLY A 195 1.67 17.49 31.05
N LEU A 196 1.61 16.84 32.21
CA LEU A 196 0.41 16.27 32.85
C LEU A 196 -0.34 17.19 33.83
N ARG A 197 0.26 18.32 34.26
CA ARG A 197 -0.27 19.14 35.37
C ARG A 197 0.05 20.64 35.31
N GLY A 198 0.83 21.11 34.33
CA GLY A 198 1.17 22.52 34.21
C GLY A 198 -0.04 23.40 33.97
N HIS A 199 -0.09 24.59 34.60
CA HIS A 199 -1.20 25.52 34.48
C HIS A 199 -0.83 26.68 33.57
N GLY A 200 -1.44 26.71 32.39
CA GLY A 200 -1.13 27.67 31.34
C GLY A 200 0.30 27.55 30.80
N THR A 201 0.77 28.62 30.16
CA THR A 201 2.09 28.68 29.53
C THR A 201 3.20 29.17 30.46
N TRP A 202 2.84 29.98 31.46
CA TRP A 202 3.78 30.62 32.40
C TRP A 202 5.00 31.22 31.69
N CYS A 203 6.20 31.13 32.28
CA CYS A 203 7.45 31.53 31.62
C CYS A 203 7.85 30.62 30.44
N TRP A 204 7.27 29.41 30.36
CA TRP A 204 7.67 28.38 29.40
C TRP A 204 7.30 28.73 27.96
N GLY A 205 6.22 29.50 27.75
CA GLY A 205 5.89 30.07 26.43
C GLY A 205 7.01 30.96 25.90
N ILE A 206 7.45 31.92 26.71
CA ILE A 206 8.55 32.86 26.37
C ILE A 206 9.88 32.11 26.22
N LEU A 207 10.19 31.18 27.14
CA LEU A 207 11.40 30.37 27.04
C LEU A 207 11.41 29.54 25.74
N GLY A 208 10.27 28.95 25.38
CA GLY A 208 10.10 28.22 24.14
C GLY A 208 10.42 29.07 22.92
N ASP A 209 9.88 30.29 22.83
CA ASP A 209 10.18 31.23 21.75
C ASP A 209 11.68 31.57 21.70
N LEU A 210 12.28 31.88 22.85
CA LEU A 210 13.71 32.20 22.96
C LEU A 210 14.59 31.03 22.48
N LEU A 211 14.26 29.80 22.88
CA LEU A 211 15.00 28.61 22.49
C LEU A 211 14.77 28.24 21.01
N ALA A 212 13.54 28.36 20.51
CA ALA A 212 13.23 28.10 19.10
C ALA A 212 13.99 29.07 18.19
N VAL A 213 14.13 30.34 18.58
CA VAL A 213 14.96 31.32 17.87
C VAL A 213 16.45 31.01 18.03
N LYS A 214 16.94 30.84 19.27
CA LYS A 214 18.36 30.61 19.58
C LYS A 214 18.92 29.38 18.85
N LEU A 215 18.16 28.29 18.85
CA LEU A 215 18.61 26.99 18.37
C LEU A 215 18.13 26.66 16.97
N ASN A 216 17.16 27.44 16.46
CA ASN A 216 16.48 27.22 15.19
C ASN A 216 15.90 25.80 15.04
N VAL A 217 15.34 25.26 16.11
CA VAL A 217 14.69 23.94 16.16
C VAL A 217 13.41 24.02 16.98
N PRO A 218 12.45 23.09 16.78
CA PRO A 218 11.26 22.99 17.62
C PRO A 218 11.56 22.61 19.07
N VAL A 219 10.68 23.04 19.97
CA VAL A 219 10.77 22.82 21.41
C VAL A 219 9.49 22.16 21.91
N LEU A 220 9.61 21.09 22.69
CA LEU A 220 8.50 20.39 23.33
C LEU A 220 8.62 20.51 24.85
N PHE A 221 7.51 20.84 25.51
CA PHE A 221 7.41 20.82 26.97
C PHE A 221 6.42 19.76 27.48
N VAL A 222 6.80 19.09 28.56
CA VAL A 222 5.92 18.21 29.37
C VAL A 222 5.99 18.69 30.81
N ASN A 223 4.91 19.23 31.37
CA ASN A 223 4.90 19.81 32.71
C ASN A 223 4.25 18.89 33.76
N THR A 224 5.06 18.49 34.72
CA THR A 224 4.71 17.57 35.82
C THR A 224 4.77 18.24 37.18
N ALA A 225 5.09 19.53 37.24
CA ALA A 225 5.24 20.26 38.48
C ALA A 225 3.91 20.38 39.23
N TRP A 226 4.02 20.52 40.55
CA TRP A 226 2.87 20.54 41.45
C TRP A 226 3.10 21.52 42.60
N GLU A 227 2.29 22.56 42.65
CA GLU A 227 2.26 23.57 43.70
C GLU A 227 2.11 23.00 45.11
N GLY A 228 2.59 23.78 46.09
CA GLY A 228 2.48 23.40 47.51
C GLY A 228 3.29 22.16 47.89
N THR A 229 4.29 21.78 47.10
CA THR A 229 5.16 20.62 47.36
C THR A 229 6.53 21.05 47.86
N ALA A 230 7.02 20.33 48.86
CA ALA A 230 8.40 20.34 49.35
C ALA A 230 9.16 19.09 48.86
N ILE A 231 10.49 19.08 48.99
CA ILE A 231 11.31 17.94 48.58
C ILE A 231 10.91 16.62 49.27
N SER A 232 10.43 16.71 50.51
CA SER A 232 9.93 15.57 51.27
C SER A 232 8.67 14.95 50.66
N ASN A 233 7.81 15.71 49.99
CA ASN A 233 6.65 15.18 49.28
C ASN A 233 7.07 14.34 48.08
N TRP A 234 8.00 14.84 47.27
CA TRP A 234 8.55 14.14 46.12
C TRP A 234 9.26 12.85 46.54
N ASN A 235 10.07 12.90 47.59
CA ASN A 235 10.80 11.73 48.06
C ASN A 235 9.86 10.66 48.66
N LYS A 236 8.93 11.02 49.57
CA LYS A 236 7.96 10.08 50.15
C LYS A 236 7.08 9.44 49.07
N SER A 237 6.53 10.25 48.16
CA SER A 237 5.68 9.74 47.10
C SER A 237 6.41 8.80 46.13
N SER A 238 7.70 9.00 45.90
CA SER A 238 8.53 8.08 45.10
C SER A 238 8.70 6.68 45.71
N ARG A 239 8.49 6.57 47.02
CA ARG A 239 8.50 5.34 47.82
C ARG A 239 7.10 4.80 48.09
N ASN A 240 6.07 5.39 47.44
CA ASN A 240 4.67 5.08 47.70
C ASN A 240 4.25 5.35 49.17
N GLU A 241 4.93 6.27 49.84
CA GLU A 241 4.57 6.72 51.18
C GLU A 241 3.57 7.87 51.10
N ALA A 242 2.64 7.91 52.05
CA ALA A 242 1.67 8.99 52.17
C ALA A 242 2.36 10.34 52.46
N THR A 243 1.84 11.41 51.86
CA THR A 243 2.37 12.75 52.03
C THR A 243 1.26 13.80 51.84
N TRP A 244 1.44 15.00 52.40
CA TRP A 244 0.39 16.04 52.49
C TRP A 244 0.88 17.36 51.90
N ASP A 245 -0.05 18.17 51.41
CA ASP A 245 0.25 19.51 50.91
C ASP A 245 0.91 20.37 51.99
N VAL A 246 1.90 21.18 51.60
CA VAL A 246 2.64 22.02 52.55
C VAL A 246 1.86 23.26 52.96
N ALA A 247 0.89 23.70 52.15
CA ALA A 247 0.14 24.93 52.38
C ALA A 247 -0.81 24.81 53.58
N SER A 248 -1.54 23.70 53.68
CA SER A 248 -2.51 23.42 54.75
C SER A 248 -2.09 22.28 55.66
N GLY A 249 -1.33 21.30 55.16
CA GLY A 249 -1.02 20.06 55.89
C GLY A 249 -2.22 19.14 56.09
N LEU A 250 -3.38 19.47 55.50
CA LEU A 250 -4.65 18.78 55.71
C LEU A 250 -5.06 17.93 54.52
N ILE A 251 -4.52 18.21 53.33
CA ILE A 251 -4.87 17.51 52.10
C ILE A 251 -3.78 16.51 51.79
N GLN A 252 -4.12 15.23 51.90
CA GLN A 252 -3.23 14.15 51.48
C GLN A 252 -3.12 14.13 49.95
N PHE A 253 -1.91 14.06 49.42
CA PHE A 253 -1.70 13.82 47.99
C PHE A 253 -2.16 12.40 47.62
N ALA A 254 -2.66 12.26 46.40
CA ALA A 254 -3.02 10.95 45.86
C ALA A 254 -1.81 9.98 45.89
N PRO A 255 -2.04 8.65 45.92
CA PRO A 255 -0.96 7.68 45.98
C PRO A 255 0.13 7.91 44.93
N GLN A 256 1.39 7.89 45.37
CA GLN A 256 2.59 8.17 44.55
C GLN A 256 2.68 9.56 43.94
N MET A 257 1.75 10.47 44.24
CA MET A 257 1.84 11.86 43.81
C MET A 257 2.61 12.71 44.81
N PRO A 258 3.42 13.70 44.36
CA PRO A 258 3.53 14.18 42.98
C PRO A 258 4.49 13.39 42.05
N TYR A 259 5.29 12.47 42.59
CA TYR A 259 6.32 11.75 41.83
C TYR A 259 5.83 10.97 40.60
N ALA A 260 4.63 10.38 40.64
CA ALA A 260 4.18 9.48 39.59
C ALA A 260 4.10 10.17 38.21
N ASN A 261 3.75 11.46 38.15
CA ASN A 261 3.64 12.17 36.87
C ASN A 261 5.00 12.32 36.15
N VAL A 262 6.08 12.56 36.89
CA VAL A 262 7.43 12.60 36.28
C VAL A 262 7.84 11.19 35.83
N ARG A 263 7.62 10.16 36.65
CA ARG A 263 7.92 8.77 36.28
C ARG A 263 7.14 8.32 35.03
N LEU A 264 5.84 8.57 34.97
CA LEU A 264 4.98 8.21 33.84
C LEU A 264 5.39 8.95 32.56
N SER A 265 5.69 10.25 32.65
CA SER A 265 6.19 11.02 31.51
C SER A 265 7.49 10.44 30.96
N MET A 266 8.38 9.98 31.84
CA MET A 266 9.62 9.30 31.45
C MET A 266 9.36 7.95 30.77
N GLN A 267 8.53 7.11 31.39
CA GLN A 267 8.22 5.75 30.90
C GLN A 267 7.45 5.73 29.57
N HIS A 268 6.61 6.74 29.30
CA HIS A 268 5.69 6.73 28.16
C HIS A 268 6.03 7.72 27.04
N TYR A 269 6.53 8.91 27.36
CA TYR A 269 6.82 9.95 26.36
C TYR A 269 8.32 10.03 26.09
N VAL A 270 9.13 10.23 27.12
CA VAL A 270 10.60 10.33 26.96
C VAL A 270 11.19 9.03 26.44
N LYS A 271 10.68 7.87 26.88
CA LYS A 271 11.16 6.59 26.35
C LYS A 271 11.05 6.54 24.82
N GLN A 272 9.97 7.08 24.25
CA GLN A 272 9.74 7.06 22.80
C GLN A 272 10.42 8.23 22.06
N TYR A 273 10.38 9.44 22.60
CA TYR A 273 10.80 10.66 21.88
C TYR A 273 12.13 11.27 22.38
N GLY A 274 12.71 10.73 23.46
CA GLY A 274 13.88 11.28 24.13
C GLY A 274 13.58 12.56 24.92
N ALA A 275 14.61 13.11 25.58
CA ALA A 275 14.53 14.34 26.37
C ALA A 275 15.90 14.97 26.57
N ARG A 276 15.99 16.30 26.52
CA ARG A 276 17.19 17.06 26.84
C ARG A 276 17.47 17.00 28.33
N ALA A 277 16.48 17.38 29.14
CA ALA A 277 16.61 17.45 30.59
C ALA A 277 15.24 17.58 31.30
N ILE A 278 15.25 17.29 32.60
CA ILE A 278 14.26 17.84 33.54
C ILE A 278 14.71 19.25 33.96
N LEU A 279 13.84 20.23 33.80
CA LEU A 279 13.96 21.56 34.37
C LEU A 279 13.28 21.54 35.74
N TRP A 280 14.09 21.49 36.80
CA TRP A 280 13.63 21.36 38.19
C TRP A 280 13.63 22.72 38.89
N MET A 281 12.48 23.13 39.44
CA MET A 281 12.36 24.36 40.24
C MET A 281 11.48 24.12 41.45
N GLN A 282 12.12 23.91 42.60
CA GLN A 282 11.47 23.64 43.88
C GLN A 282 12.41 23.99 45.02
N GLY A 283 11.90 24.61 46.09
CA GLY A 283 12.67 24.91 47.31
C GLY A 283 12.02 25.97 48.19
N GLU A 284 11.02 26.68 47.66
CA GLU A 284 10.27 27.72 48.35
C GLU A 284 9.54 27.14 49.58
N SER A 285 8.85 25.99 49.42
CA SER A 285 8.12 25.34 50.53
C SER A 285 9.05 24.74 51.59
N ASP A 286 10.29 24.41 51.22
CA ASP A 286 11.34 23.98 52.14
C ASP A 286 11.92 25.15 52.94
N THR A 287 11.85 26.37 52.40
CA THR A 287 12.23 27.59 53.12
C THR A 287 11.20 27.96 54.16
N TYR A 288 9.93 28.05 53.77
CA TYR A 288 8.82 28.33 54.67
C TYR A 288 7.57 27.58 54.19
N PRO A 289 6.79 26.94 55.08
CA PRO A 289 6.90 26.93 56.54
C PRO A 289 7.88 25.90 57.11
N LEU A 290 8.47 25.02 56.28
CA LEU A 290 9.16 23.82 56.78
C LEU A 290 10.51 24.11 57.43
N ASN A 291 11.24 25.14 56.99
CA ASN A 291 12.60 25.43 57.44
C ASN A 291 13.53 24.20 57.32
N THR A 292 13.44 23.48 56.20
CA THR A 292 14.21 22.28 55.92
C THR A 292 15.71 22.58 55.99
N ASN A 293 16.44 21.76 56.76
CA ASN A 293 17.89 21.92 56.89
C ASN A 293 18.63 21.40 55.64
N PHE A 294 19.92 21.75 55.56
CA PHE A 294 20.79 21.41 54.43
C PHE A 294 20.79 19.91 54.09
N ASN A 295 20.96 19.03 55.08
CA ASN A 295 21.10 17.59 54.84
C ASN A 295 19.79 16.97 54.37
N ASP A 296 18.67 17.35 54.96
CA ASP A 296 17.36 16.80 54.60
C ASP A 296 16.98 17.18 53.16
N TYR A 297 17.23 18.43 52.76
CA TYR A 297 16.99 18.85 51.39
C TYR A 297 17.93 18.15 50.40
N LYS A 298 19.24 18.15 50.70
CA LYS A 298 20.27 17.55 49.85
C LYS A 298 19.98 16.06 49.60
N ASN A 299 19.81 15.29 50.68
CA ASN A 299 19.54 13.87 50.60
C ASN A 299 18.19 13.61 49.91
N GLY A 300 17.18 14.42 50.23
CA GLY A 300 15.86 14.35 49.62
C GLY A 300 15.89 14.41 48.10
N LEU A 301 16.66 15.35 47.54
CA LEU A 301 16.80 15.54 46.10
C LEU A 301 17.73 14.51 45.44
N GLN A 302 18.83 14.11 46.10
CA GLN A 302 19.70 13.03 45.60
C GLN A 302 18.97 11.70 45.49
N ASP A 303 18.19 11.35 46.51
CA ASP A 303 17.37 10.15 46.54
C ASP A 303 16.31 10.19 45.43
N LEU A 304 15.65 11.34 45.22
CA LEU A 304 14.65 11.49 44.16
C LEU A 304 15.25 11.24 42.77
N ILE A 305 16.39 11.87 42.46
CA ILE A 305 17.10 11.71 41.18
C ILE A 305 17.52 10.25 40.97
N THR A 306 18.06 9.63 42.03
CA THR A 306 18.51 8.23 42.01
C THR A 306 17.33 7.28 41.83
N LYS A 307 16.23 7.52 42.56
CA LYS A 307 15.01 6.72 42.50
C LYS A 307 14.37 6.78 41.12
N LEU A 308 14.29 7.97 40.51
CA LEU A 308 13.77 8.11 39.15
C LEU A 308 14.61 7.33 38.16
N SER A 309 15.94 7.46 38.22
CA SER A 309 16.86 6.74 37.33
C SER A 309 16.72 5.21 37.48
N SER A 310 16.51 4.73 38.71
CA SER A 310 16.26 3.31 39.00
C SER A 310 14.91 2.83 38.46
N ASP A 311 13.86 3.62 38.61
CA ASP A 311 12.51 3.24 38.17
C ASP A 311 12.41 3.15 36.65
N ILE A 312 13.07 4.05 35.93
CA ILE A 312 13.00 4.12 34.47
C ILE A 312 14.14 3.35 33.79
N ASN A 313 15.19 2.98 34.53
CA ASN A 313 16.37 2.28 34.04
C ASN A 313 17.09 2.99 32.88
N PHE A 314 17.11 4.32 32.94
CA PHE A 314 17.99 5.19 32.16
C PHE A 314 18.22 6.49 32.93
N ARG A 315 19.29 7.20 32.59
CA ARG A 315 19.63 8.48 33.23
C ARG A 315 19.05 9.62 32.40
N VAL A 316 18.56 10.65 33.09
CA VAL A 316 18.10 11.90 32.48
C VAL A 316 18.84 13.07 33.12
N PRO A 317 19.34 14.06 32.36
CA PRO A 317 19.91 15.27 32.94
C PRO A 317 18.89 16.08 33.75
N TRP A 318 19.32 16.64 34.87
CA TRP A 318 18.53 17.56 35.70
C TRP A 318 19.18 18.93 35.70
N VAL A 319 18.43 19.96 35.29
CA VAL A 319 18.84 21.35 35.42
C VAL A 319 18.11 21.94 36.62
N ILE A 320 18.85 22.15 37.71
CA ILE A 320 18.32 22.49 39.03
C ILE A 320 18.40 24.01 39.23
N ALA A 321 17.24 24.67 39.27
CA ALA A 321 17.17 26.07 39.67
C ALA A 321 17.58 26.23 41.14
N ARG A 322 18.39 27.24 41.43
CA ARG A 322 18.66 27.69 42.80
C ARG A 322 17.55 28.63 43.23
N THR A 323 16.54 28.07 43.91
CA THR A 323 15.32 28.78 44.31
C THR A 323 14.96 28.48 45.76
N SER A 324 14.60 29.51 46.52
CA SER A 324 14.17 29.41 47.91
C SER A 324 13.17 30.49 48.35
N ARG A 325 13.04 31.59 47.57
CA ARG A 325 12.24 32.75 47.96
C ARG A 325 10.74 32.46 48.08
N ILE A 326 10.17 32.76 49.23
CA ILE A 326 8.73 32.59 49.53
C ILE A 326 8.23 33.65 50.52
N ALA A 327 6.95 33.99 50.49
CA ALA A 327 6.32 34.80 51.53
C ALA A 327 6.07 33.98 52.81
N ASN A 328 6.44 34.53 53.96
CA ASN A 328 6.09 33.96 55.25
C ASN A 328 4.66 34.35 55.69
N GLN A 329 4.22 33.90 56.88
CA GLN A 329 2.90 34.24 57.45
C GLN A 329 2.59 35.73 57.53
N ASN A 330 3.61 36.60 57.59
CA ASN A 330 3.45 38.05 57.65
C ASN A 330 3.55 38.71 56.26
N GLN A 331 3.47 37.94 55.17
CA GLN A 331 3.64 38.39 53.79
C GLN A 331 5.02 39.01 53.51
N VAL A 332 6.02 38.70 54.34
CA VAL A 332 7.40 39.11 54.11
C VAL A 332 8.09 38.04 53.26
N SER A 333 8.64 38.45 52.12
CA SER A 333 9.41 37.57 51.25
C SER A 333 10.77 37.23 51.88
N VAL A 334 10.98 35.96 52.21
CA VAL A 334 12.18 35.41 52.85
C VAL A 334 12.88 34.41 51.92
N THR A 335 14.14 34.08 52.20
CA THR A 335 14.96 33.12 51.45
C THR A 335 15.70 32.19 52.44
N SER A 336 16.20 31.05 51.96
CA SER A 336 16.98 30.11 52.76
C SER A 336 18.36 29.84 52.12
N PRO A 337 19.44 30.39 52.68
CA PRO A 337 20.80 30.04 52.29
C PRO A 337 21.09 28.54 52.45
N SER A 338 20.44 27.88 53.42
CA SER A 338 20.59 26.43 53.65
C SER A 338 20.03 25.60 52.48
N VAL A 339 18.86 25.97 51.95
CA VAL A 339 18.26 25.30 50.78
C VAL A 339 19.09 25.53 49.53
N ILE A 340 19.54 26.77 49.28
CA ILE A 340 20.42 27.10 48.15
C ILE A 340 21.74 26.32 48.21
N ALA A 341 22.36 26.26 49.39
CA ALA A 341 23.59 25.49 49.59
C ALA A 341 23.37 24.00 49.32
N ALA A 342 22.23 23.43 49.74
CA ALA A 342 21.89 22.05 49.49
C ALA A 342 21.70 21.76 47.99
N GLN A 343 20.98 22.64 47.25
CA GLN A 343 20.83 22.54 45.80
C GLN A 343 22.20 22.54 45.08
N ASN A 344 23.09 23.44 45.48
CA ASN A 344 24.47 23.49 44.95
C ASN A 344 25.27 22.23 45.28
N ALA A 345 25.11 21.67 46.48
CA ALA A 345 25.77 20.43 46.86
C ALA A 345 25.28 19.24 46.01
N VAL A 346 23.99 19.16 45.68
CA VAL A 346 23.49 18.11 44.76
C VAL A 346 24.08 18.25 43.37
N ILE A 347 24.15 19.48 42.84
CA ILE A 347 24.78 19.77 41.54
C ILE A 347 26.26 19.33 41.54
N GLN A 348 26.98 19.61 42.63
CA GLN A 348 28.38 19.24 42.77
C GLN A 348 28.59 17.73 42.91
N ASP A 349 27.72 17.04 43.66
CA ASP A 349 27.86 15.62 43.97
C ASP A 349 27.45 14.71 42.80
N LEU A 350 26.48 15.13 41.98
CA LEU A 350 25.93 14.34 40.88
C LEU A 350 26.41 14.84 39.51
N GLN A 351 27.72 15.03 39.36
CA GLN A 351 28.32 15.52 38.11
C GLN A 351 27.95 14.63 36.91
N GLY A 352 27.62 15.26 35.79
CA GLY A 352 27.17 14.58 34.58
C GLY A 352 25.67 14.22 34.58
N ILE A 353 24.98 14.34 35.72
CA ILE A 353 23.53 14.15 35.85
C ILE A 353 22.85 15.46 36.25
N ALA A 354 23.35 16.13 37.29
CA ALA A 354 22.83 17.39 37.79
C ALA A 354 23.64 18.57 37.27
N TYR A 355 22.94 19.60 36.80
CA TYR A 355 23.47 20.81 36.19
C TYR A 355 22.83 22.04 36.83
N ALA A 356 23.60 23.13 36.87
CA ALA A 356 23.15 24.40 37.39
C ALA A 356 22.09 25.05 36.48
N GLY A 357 20.86 25.23 36.99
CA GLY A 357 19.80 26.08 36.40
C GLY A 357 19.94 27.58 36.72
N PRO A 358 18.88 28.38 36.71
CA PRO A 358 18.95 29.78 37.10
C PRO A 358 19.01 29.96 38.63
N GLU A 359 19.59 31.07 39.11
CA GLU A 359 19.41 31.54 40.49
C GLU A 359 18.25 32.53 40.52
N THR A 360 17.22 32.26 41.32
CA THR A 360 15.94 32.96 41.19
C THR A 360 15.62 33.87 42.37
N ASP A 361 16.33 33.74 43.49
CA ASP A 361 16.04 34.48 44.72
C ASP A 361 16.28 35.99 44.59
N ASN A 362 17.22 36.42 43.76
CA ASN A 362 17.50 37.84 43.55
C ASN A 362 16.74 38.43 42.36
N LEU A 363 16.02 37.61 41.60
CA LEU A 363 15.23 38.05 40.45
C LEU A 363 13.84 38.46 40.91
N PHE A 364 13.28 39.54 40.36
CA PHE A 364 11.89 39.98 40.58
C PHE A 364 11.43 39.82 42.04
N THR A 365 12.16 40.46 42.97
CA THR A 365 12.06 40.21 44.42
C THR A 365 10.71 40.58 45.03
N SER A 366 9.95 41.46 44.38
CA SER A 366 8.56 41.78 44.75
C SER A 366 7.60 40.62 44.49
N ARG A 367 7.96 39.67 43.60
CA ARG A 367 7.13 38.53 43.20
C ARG A 367 5.71 38.94 42.80
N GLY A 368 5.58 40.11 42.16
CA GLY A 368 4.28 40.67 41.76
C GLY A 368 3.32 40.99 42.90
N GLY A 369 3.79 41.01 44.15
CA GLY A 369 3.02 41.40 45.33
C GLY A 369 2.68 40.26 46.29
N ASP A 370 2.75 38.99 45.87
CA ASP A 370 2.49 37.85 46.78
C ASP A 370 3.74 37.34 47.51
N GLY A 371 4.90 37.95 47.24
CA GLY A 371 6.18 37.61 47.86
C GLY A 371 6.75 36.21 47.51
N THR A 372 6.11 35.45 46.61
CA THR A 372 6.44 34.05 46.29
C THR A 372 6.59 33.76 44.79
N HIS A 373 5.64 34.18 43.96
CA HIS A 373 5.55 33.73 42.56
C HIS A 373 6.02 34.76 41.54
N PHE A 374 6.54 34.28 40.40
CA PHE A 374 6.90 35.14 39.27
C PHE A 374 5.65 35.60 38.49
N GLN A 375 4.94 36.60 39.01
CA GLN A 375 3.67 37.02 38.40
C GLN A 375 3.82 37.98 37.22
N GLY A 376 2.80 37.96 36.35
CA GLY A 376 2.65 38.88 35.23
C GLY A 376 3.69 38.67 34.12
N VAL A 377 3.56 39.47 33.06
CA VAL A 377 4.46 39.42 31.91
C VAL A 377 5.90 39.73 32.31
N GLU A 378 6.11 40.69 33.20
CA GLU A 378 7.45 41.07 33.68
C GLU A 378 8.14 39.91 34.43
N GLY A 379 7.49 39.36 35.46
CA GLY A 379 8.06 38.27 36.25
C GLY A 379 8.33 37.03 35.43
N THR A 380 7.37 36.63 34.58
CA THR A 380 7.54 35.47 33.68
C THR A 380 8.61 35.70 32.62
N THR A 381 8.78 36.92 32.10
CA THR A 381 9.86 37.27 31.17
C THR A 381 11.23 37.20 31.84
N ILE A 382 11.36 37.72 33.06
CA ILE A 382 12.60 37.64 33.83
C ILE A 382 12.99 36.18 34.08
N LEU A 383 12.03 35.35 34.50
CA LEU A 383 12.28 33.93 34.75
C LEU A 383 12.65 33.18 33.46
N ALA A 384 11.96 33.46 32.34
CA ALA A 384 12.26 32.86 31.04
C ALA A 384 13.68 33.21 30.57
N ASN A 385 14.10 34.47 30.70
CA ASN A 385 15.45 34.90 30.35
C ASN A 385 16.50 34.22 31.23
N ALA A 386 16.27 34.10 32.54
CA ALA A 386 17.20 33.40 33.42
C ALA A 386 17.38 31.92 33.04
N TRP A 387 16.29 31.22 32.69
CA TRP A 387 16.38 29.87 32.12
C TRP A 387 17.12 29.83 30.79
N ASN A 388 16.86 30.80 29.91
CA ASN A 388 17.52 30.91 28.62
C ASN A 388 19.03 31.14 28.76
N ASP A 389 19.47 31.92 29.75
CA ASP A 389 20.90 32.22 29.96
C ASP A 389 21.70 30.98 30.40
N VAL A 390 21.08 30.08 31.18
CA VAL A 390 21.73 28.83 31.60
C VAL A 390 21.62 27.72 30.57
N LEU A 391 20.53 27.71 29.79
CA LEU A 391 20.39 26.86 28.60
C LEU A 391 21.13 27.53 27.42
N ASN A 392 22.44 27.67 27.55
CA ASN A 392 23.33 28.31 26.57
C ASN A 392 23.96 27.31 25.60
N SER A 393 24.82 27.80 24.69
CA SER A 393 25.52 26.99 23.70
C SER A 393 26.35 25.86 24.31
N ASP A 394 26.96 26.11 25.47
CA ASP A 394 27.83 25.15 26.15
C ASP A 394 26.98 24.00 26.70
N PHE A 395 25.84 24.32 27.32
CA PHE A 395 24.87 23.32 27.75
C PHE A 395 24.45 22.40 26.60
N PHE A 396 24.01 22.98 25.46
CA PHE A 396 23.52 22.19 24.33
C PHE A 396 24.60 21.38 23.60
N SER A 397 25.88 21.78 23.71
CA SER A 397 27.00 21.07 23.08
C SER A 397 27.67 20.03 23.97
N THR A 398 27.46 20.06 25.29
CA THR A 398 28.16 19.19 26.25
C THR A 398 27.24 18.23 27.01
N VAL A 399 25.97 18.58 27.22
CA VAL A 399 25.05 17.77 28.03
C VAL A 399 24.36 16.72 27.17
N SER A 400 24.78 15.47 27.32
CA SER A 400 24.18 14.33 26.61
C SER A 400 22.69 14.14 26.98
N PRO A 401 21.77 14.17 25.99
CA PRO A 401 20.35 13.98 26.24
C PRO A 401 19.96 12.50 26.32
N VAL A 402 18.73 12.22 26.76
CA VAL A 402 18.09 10.91 26.60
C VAL A 402 17.76 10.72 25.12
N SER A 403 18.28 9.65 24.54
CA SER A 403 18.07 9.31 23.13
C SER A 403 16.67 8.77 22.86
N VAL A 404 16.20 8.98 21.63
CA VAL A 404 15.00 8.34 21.05
C VAL A 404 15.19 6.81 21.07
N SER A 405 14.12 6.06 21.41
CA SER A 405 14.13 4.59 21.30
C SER A 405 13.50 4.12 19.99
N ASP A 406 13.96 2.97 19.49
CA ASP A 406 13.37 2.34 18.31
C ASP A 406 11.93 1.88 18.57
N GLU A 407 11.12 1.96 17.52
CA GLU A 407 9.74 1.51 17.53
C GLU A 407 9.67 -0.04 17.44
N PRO A 408 8.85 -0.73 18.27
CA PRO A 408 8.61 -2.17 18.14
C PRO A 408 7.79 -2.47 16.88
N LYS A 409 8.41 -3.11 15.90
CA LYS A 409 7.82 -3.35 14.58
C LYS A 409 6.82 -4.50 14.59
N ILE A 410 5.58 -4.22 14.21
CA ILE A 410 4.59 -5.24 13.84
C ILE A 410 5.03 -5.91 12.54
N THR A 411 5.04 -7.24 12.54
CA THR A 411 5.01 -8.08 11.33
C THR A 411 3.63 -8.70 11.17
N SER A 412 3.22 -8.92 9.94
CA SER A 412 1.89 -9.42 9.60
C SER A 412 1.98 -10.54 8.57
N THR A 413 1.38 -11.67 8.91
CA THR A 413 1.38 -12.87 8.07
C THR A 413 -0.02 -13.45 7.99
N CYS A 414 -0.47 -13.80 6.79
CA CYS A 414 -1.73 -14.51 6.64
C CYS A 414 -1.75 -15.81 7.47
N ALA A 415 -2.87 -16.07 8.13
CA ALA A 415 -3.09 -17.33 8.82
C ALA A 415 -3.39 -18.45 7.80
N PRO A 416 -3.15 -19.74 8.14
CA PRO A 416 -3.36 -20.85 7.21
C PRO A 416 -4.79 -20.99 6.65
N ASN A 417 -5.78 -20.41 7.32
CA ASN A 417 -7.18 -20.42 6.90
C ASN A 417 -7.52 -19.37 5.80
N ASN A 418 -6.58 -18.49 5.44
CA ASN A 418 -6.76 -17.37 4.50
C ASN A 418 -7.85 -16.34 4.88
N THR A 419 -8.42 -16.42 6.09
CA THR A 419 -9.50 -15.54 6.56
C THR A 419 -9.09 -14.65 7.72
N SER A 420 -7.88 -14.83 8.26
CA SER A 420 -7.32 -13.96 9.30
C SER A 420 -5.82 -13.70 9.09
N VAL A 421 -5.30 -12.67 9.75
CA VAL A 421 -3.88 -12.27 9.74
C VAL A 421 -3.36 -12.34 11.17
N ASN A 422 -2.17 -12.93 11.34
CA ASN A 422 -1.44 -12.86 12.59
C ASN A 422 -0.58 -11.59 12.60
N LEU A 423 -0.81 -10.73 13.60
CA LEU A 423 0.04 -9.58 13.88
C LEU A 423 0.98 -9.94 15.03
N THR A 424 2.28 -9.78 14.84
CA THR A 424 3.31 -10.21 15.79
C THR A 424 4.29 -9.09 16.06
N LEU A 425 4.64 -8.91 17.35
CA LEU A 425 5.67 -7.99 17.82
C LEU A 425 7.00 -8.72 18.07
N PRO A 426 8.13 -7.97 18.12
CA PRO A 426 9.40 -8.54 18.59
C PRO A 426 9.29 -9.08 20.01
N ASP A 427 10.20 -9.99 20.37
CA ASP A 427 10.43 -10.40 21.76
C ASP A 427 11.18 -9.31 22.56
N GLY A 428 11.53 -9.60 23.81
CA GLY A 428 12.29 -8.70 24.69
C GLY A 428 11.46 -7.82 25.63
N TYR A 429 10.13 -7.90 25.57
CA TYR A 429 9.23 -7.16 26.46
C TYR A 429 8.48 -8.08 27.42
N LEU A 430 8.16 -7.56 28.61
CA LEU A 430 7.44 -8.29 29.65
C LEU A 430 5.95 -8.38 29.35
N ASN A 431 5.35 -7.29 28.86
CA ASN A 431 3.93 -7.24 28.53
C ASN A 431 3.70 -6.67 27.12
N TYR A 432 2.65 -7.18 26.48
CA TYR A 432 2.19 -6.77 25.16
C TYR A 432 0.70 -6.46 25.25
N PHE A 433 0.30 -5.30 24.73
CA PHE A 433 -1.08 -4.84 24.75
C PHE A 433 -1.47 -4.44 23.33
N TRP A 434 -2.58 -4.96 22.84
CA TRP A 434 -3.08 -4.66 21.51
C TRP A 434 -4.35 -3.83 21.56
N TYR A 435 -4.47 -2.92 20.61
CA TYR A 435 -5.59 -2.00 20.49
C TYR A 435 -6.08 -1.94 19.05
N THR A 436 -7.38 -1.71 18.91
CA THR A 436 -7.98 -1.21 17.67
C THR A 436 -8.36 0.26 17.86
N ASP A 437 -8.05 1.09 16.88
CA ASP A 437 -8.43 2.49 16.83
C ASP A 437 -9.83 2.61 16.20
N VAL A 438 -10.78 3.08 17.00
CA VAL A 438 -12.17 3.32 16.62
C VAL A 438 -12.44 4.82 16.74
N ASN A 439 -12.39 5.53 15.62
CA ASN A 439 -12.62 6.98 15.54
C ASN A 439 -11.72 7.81 16.50
N GLY A 440 -10.45 7.44 16.62
CA GLY A 440 -9.49 8.12 17.50
C GLY A 440 -9.47 7.59 18.93
N SER A 441 -10.36 6.65 19.29
CA SER A 441 -10.37 6.00 20.60
C SER A 441 -9.77 4.60 20.52
N LEU A 442 -8.83 4.30 21.42
CA LEU A 442 -8.19 2.99 21.50
C LEU A 442 -9.05 2.02 22.32
N ARG A 443 -9.50 0.94 21.68
CA ARG A 443 -10.19 -0.18 22.33
C ARG A 443 -9.24 -1.36 22.51
N ASP A 444 -9.17 -1.88 23.73
CA ASP A 444 -8.34 -3.04 24.08
C ASP A 444 -8.79 -4.32 23.34
N LEU A 445 -7.81 -5.08 22.84
CA LEU A 445 -7.97 -6.38 22.18
C LEU A 445 -7.35 -7.52 22.99
N GLY A 446 -6.72 -7.22 24.13
CA GLY A 446 -6.03 -8.18 24.99
C GLY A 446 -4.51 -8.16 24.83
N GLY A 447 -3.87 -9.14 25.48
CA GLY A 447 -2.42 -9.25 25.55
C GLY A 447 -1.85 -10.44 24.78
N GLY A 448 -0.52 -10.46 24.69
CA GLY A 448 0.26 -11.50 24.03
C GLY A 448 1.10 -10.96 22.87
N ARG A 449 2.21 -11.63 22.56
CA ARG A 449 3.13 -11.19 21.50
C ARG A 449 2.49 -11.22 20.10
N THR A 450 1.53 -12.12 19.91
CA THR A 450 0.80 -12.29 18.65
C THR A 450 -0.70 -12.23 18.90
N ILE A 451 -1.43 -11.56 18.01
CA ILE A 451 -2.90 -11.62 17.94
C ILE A 451 -3.35 -12.06 16.54
N ASN A 452 -4.51 -12.71 16.46
CA ASN A 452 -5.15 -13.08 15.21
C ASN A 452 -6.32 -12.13 14.94
N ILE A 453 -6.30 -11.45 13.80
CA ILE A 453 -7.31 -10.48 13.38
C ILE A 453 -8.05 -11.01 12.16
N SER A 454 -9.38 -10.95 12.18
CA SER A 454 -10.26 -11.41 11.08
C SER A 454 -11.05 -10.27 10.42
N SER A 455 -10.99 -9.06 10.95
CA SER A 455 -11.80 -7.92 10.51
C SER A 455 -10.93 -6.76 10.01
N PRO A 456 -11.44 -5.93 9.08
CA PRO A 456 -10.82 -4.65 8.78
C PRO A 456 -10.78 -3.74 10.02
N GLY A 457 -9.78 -2.87 10.08
CA GLY A 457 -9.56 -1.98 11.22
C GLY A 457 -8.16 -1.39 11.22
N THR A 458 -7.91 -0.48 12.16
CA THR A 458 -6.59 0.07 12.40
C THR A 458 -6.07 -0.47 13.72
N TYR A 459 -4.96 -1.21 13.69
CA TYR A 459 -4.41 -1.90 14.85
C TYR A 459 -3.09 -1.28 15.28
N ILE A 460 -2.88 -1.19 16.58
CA ILE A 460 -1.65 -0.68 17.19
C ILE A 460 -1.35 -1.51 18.44
N ALA A 461 -0.07 -1.62 18.78
CA ALA A 461 0.35 -2.24 20.02
C ALA A 461 1.15 -1.29 20.91
N ARG A 462 1.15 -1.63 22.19
CA ARG A 462 2.07 -1.11 23.19
C ARG A 462 2.81 -2.28 23.81
N VAL A 463 4.12 -2.15 23.89
CA VAL A 463 4.98 -3.08 24.64
C VAL A 463 5.43 -2.41 25.93
N LYS A 464 5.67 -3.21 26.98
CA LYS A 464 6.15 -2.72 28.27
C LYS A 464 7.26 -3.62 28.78
N ASP A 465 8.37 -3.02 29.19
CA ASP A 465 9.50 -3.72 29.82
C ASP A 465 9.28 -3.97 31.32
N ALA A 466 10.26 -4.59 31.99
CA ALA A 466 10.19 -4.89 33.42
C ALA A 466 10.22 -3.64 34.32
N ASN A 467 10.73 -2.51 33.81
CA ASN A 467 10.79 -1.23 34.49
C ASN A 467 9.51 -0.40 34.27
N GLY A 468 8.56 -0.90 33.49
CA GLY A 468 7.32 -0.20 33.18
C GLY A 468 7.46 0.80 32.03
N ASN A 469 8.64 0.92 31.39
CA ASN A 469 8.80 1.74 30.21
C ASN A 469 8.00 1.15 29.06
N THR A 470 7.38 2.01 28.26
CA THR A 470 6.55 1.58 27.14
C THR A 470 6.99 2.17 25.83
N LEU A 471 6.81 1.38 24.78
CA LEU A 471 6.93 1.81 23.40
C LEU A 471 5.65 1.47 22.66
N ARG A 472 5.29 2.29 21.67
CA ARG A 472 4.17 2.03 20.77
C ARG A 472 4.70 1.58 19.43
N SER A 473 4.02 0.62 18.82
CA SER A 473 4.30 0.18 17.45
C SER A 473 3.73 1.16 16.42
N GLN A 474 4.03 0.91 15.14
CA GLN A 474 3.30 1.49 14.03
C GLN A 474 1.82 1.12 14.11
N LYS A 475 0.96 1.93 13.51
CA LYS A 475 -0.41 1.49 13.20
C LYS A 475 -0.42 0.72 11.88
N ILE A 476 -1.08 -0.43 11.85
CA ILE A 476 -1.41 -1.17 10.63
C ILE A 476 -2.87 -0.91 10.26
N VAL A 477 -3.11 -0.41 9.04
CA VAL A 477 -4.46 -0.15 8.53
C VAL A 477 -4.86 -1.28 7.58
N ILE A 478 -5.91 -2.00 7.95
CA ILE A 478 -6.54 -3.05 7.12
C ILE A 478 -7.87 -2.50 6.64
N ASN A 479 -7.98 -2.18 5.35
CA ASN A 479 -9.15 -1.51 4.75
C ASN A 479 -10.08 -2.45 3.97
N THR A 480 -9.64 -3.67 3.65
CA THR A 480 -10.42 -4.67 2.92
C THR A 480 -10.61 -5.93 3.75
N SER A 481 -11.50 -6.81 3.29
CA SER A 481 -11.57 -8.17 3.82
C SER A 481 -10.20 -8.85 3.71
N ILE A 482 -9.84 -9.63 4.74
CA ILE A 482 -8.56 -10.33 4.78
C ILE A 482 -8.47 -11.41 3.71
N LYS A 483 -9.57 -12.17 3.54
CA LYS A 483 -9.70 -13.07 2.40
C LYS A 483 -9.92 -12.23 1.14
N PRO A 484 -9.03 -12.33 0.14
CA PRO A 484 -9.23 -11.64 -1.13
C PRO A 484 -10.48 -12.14 -1.86
N VAL A 485 -11.06 -11.28 -2.69
CA VAL A 485 -12.21 -11.65 -3.52
C VAL A 485 -11.76 -12.64 -4.61
N THR A 486 -12.52 -13.72 -4.79
CA THR A 486 -12.31 -14.69 -5.86
C THR A 486 -12.38 -14.01 -7.22
N PRO A 487 -11.31 -14.05 -8.05
CA PRO A 487 -11.33 -13.42 -9.36
C PRO A 487 -12.30 -14.11 -10.33
N THR A 488 -12.79 -13.36 -11.31
CA THR A 488 -13.65 -13.89 -12.39
C THR A 488 -12.96 -13.72 -13.73
N ILE A 489 -12.79 -14.81 -14.47
CA ILE A 489 -12.28 -14.80 -15.84
C ILE A 489 -13.34 -14.21 -16.76
N ALA A 490 -12.98 -13.17 -17.51
CA ALA A 490 -13.89 -12.44 -18.40
C ALA A 490 -14.39 -13.33 -19.56
N GLN A 491 -13.47 -14.10 -20.17
CA GLN A 491 -13.77 -15.05 -21.25
C GLN A 491 -14.21 -16.40 -20.66
N SER A 492 -15.37 -16.43 -20.01
CA SER A 492 -15.90 -17.63 -19.36
C SER A 492 -16.27 -18.74 -20.35
N GLY A 493 -16.31 -19.99 -19.87
CA GLY A 493 -16.69 -21.16 -20.66
C GLY A 493 -15.56 -21.72 -21.53
N SER A 494 -15.92 -22.35 -22.65
CA SER A 494 -14.97 -22.99 -23.58
C SER A 494 -14.66 -22.06 -24.75
N GLN A 495 -13.40 -21.64 -24.82
CA GLN A 495 -12.82 -20.88 -25.92
C GLN A 495 -12.14 -21.85 -26.89
N GLN A 496 -12.05 -21.48 -28.16
CA GLN A 496 -11.39 -22.33 -29.16
C GLN A 496 -10.53 -21.49 -30.12
N VAL A 497 -9.38 -22.03 -30.50
CA VAL A 497 -8.44 -21.43 -31.44
C VAL A 497 -7.86 -22.49 -32.37
N CYS A 498 -7.27 -22.05 -33.48
CA CYS A 498 -6.51 -22.92 -34.37
C CYS A 498 -5.15 -23.31 -33.76
N ALA A 499 -4.54 -24.37 -34.27
CA ALA A 499 -3.28 -24.91 -33.72
C ALA A 499 -2.08 -23.95 -33.77
N ASP A 500 -2.11 -22.98 -34.68
CA ASP A 500 -1.10 -21.95 -34.89
C ASP A 500 -1.42 -20.64 -34.17
N SER A 501 -2.48 -20.61 -33.35
CA SER A 501 -3.01 -19.44 -32.69
C SER A 501 -2.90 -19.53 -31.16
N SER A 502 -3.02 -18.39 -30.49
CA SER A 502 -3.07 -18.30 -29.02
C SER A 502 -4.31 -17.54 -28.57
N PHE A 503 -4.78 -17.82 -27.36
CA PHE A 503 -5.92 -17.13 -26.75
C PHE A 503 -5.49 -16.39 -25.49
N THR A 504 -6.04 -15.20 -25.26
CA THR A 504 -5.78 -14.41 -24.05
C THR A 504 -6.99 -14.46 -23.12
N PHE A 505 -6.79 -15.04 -21.93
CA PHE A 505 -7.72 -14.88 -20.82
C PHE A 505 -7.37 -13.64 -20.02
N SER A 506 -8.38 -12.96 -19.52
CA SER A 506 -8.24 -11.73 -18.72
C SER A 506 -9.20 -11.70 -17.53
N ILE A 507 -8.87 -10.89 -16.54
CA ILE A 507 -9.74 -10.59 -15.40
C ILE A 507 -9.92 -9.07 -15.24
N ASN A 508 -10.97 -8.68 -14.53
CA ASN A 508 -11.09 -7.33 -13.98
C ASN A 508 -10.22 -7.24 -12.71
N SER A 509 -8.99 -6.75 -12.84
CA SER A 509 -8.03 -6.68 -11.74
C SER A 509 -8.33 -5.55 -10.76
N GLY A 510 -8.17 -5.83 -9.47
CA GLY A 510 -8.11 -4.87 -8.38
C GLY A 510 -6.68 -4.74 -7.83
N ASN A 511 -6.56 -4.59 -6.51
CA ASN A 511 -5.31 -4.26 -5.81
C ASN A 511 -4.42 -5.47 -5.48
N ASP A 512 -4.95 -6.69 -5.59
CA ASP A 512 -4.25 -7.92 -5.26
C ASP A 512 -3.25 -8.35 -6.35
N GLN A 513 -2.36 -9.27 -6.03
CA GLN A 513 -1.55 -9.98 -7.02
C GLN A 513 -2.35 -11.14 -7.60
N TYR A 514 -2.24 -11.40 -8.90
CA TYR A 514 -3.00 -12.44 -9.59
C TYR A 514 -2.07 -13.46 -10.22
N THR A 515 -2.36 -14.75 -10.03
CA THR A 515 -1.55 -15.85 -10.57
C THR A 515 -2.42 -16.87 -11.27
N TRP A 516 -2.02 -17.23 -12.49
CA TRP A 516 -2.72 -18.16 -13.38
C TRP A 516 -2.13 -19.56 -13.32
N TYR A 517 -3.01 -20.55 -13.43
CA TYR A 517 -2.69 -21.97 -13.32
C TYR A 517 -3.44 -22.80 -14.38
N LYS A 518 -2.85 -23.94 -14.75
CA LYS A 518 -3.51 -25.00 -15.54
C LYS A 518 -3.97 -26.11 -14.59
N GLN A 519 -5.23 -26.53 -14.70
CA GLN A 519 -5.77 -27.64 -13.89
C GLN A 519 -4.94 -28.91 -14.11
N GLY A 520 -4.61 -29.61 -13.01
CA GLY A 520 -3.75 -30.79 -13.03
C GLY A 520 -2.26 -30.50 -12.79
N THR A 521 -1.87 -29.22 -12.73
CA THR A 521 -0.52 -28.77 -12.36
C THR A 521 -0.59 -27.85 -11.14
N ASN A 522 0.45 -27.86 -10.30
CA ASN A 522 0.57 -26.91 -9.17
C ASN A 522 1.45 -25.70 -9.52
N ASP A 523 2.11 -25.73 -10.68
CA ASP A 523 3.03 -24.68 -11.09
C ASP A 523 2.27 -23.44 -11.59
N ALA A 524 2.70 -22.28 -11.13
CA ALA A 524 2.22 -21.01 -11.64
C ALA A 524 2.68 -20.83 -13.09
N LEU A 525 1.76 -20.48 -13.98
CA LEU A 525 2.08 -20.21 -15.38
C LEU A 525 2.58 -18.77 -15.57
N LEU A 526 1.86 -17.82 -14.99
CA LEU A 526 2.13 -16.38 -15.13
C LEU A 526 1.44 -15.61 -14.00
N SER A 527 2.03 -14.49 -13.61
CA SER A 527 1.38 -13.50 -12.74
C SER A 527 1.01 -12.25 -13.52
N GLY A 528 -0.22 -11.75 -13.32
CA GLY A 528 -0.74 -10.58 -14.01
C GLY A 528 -2.26 -10.62 -14.25
N PRO A 529 -2.84 -9.52 -14.76
CA PRO A 529 -4.27 -9.43 -15.02
C PRO A 529 -4.74 -10.25 -16.23
N SER A 530 -3.82 -10.84 -16.99
CA SER A 530 -4.11 -11.67 -18.16
C SER A 530 -3.04 -12.74 -18.36
N ILE A 531 -3.39 -13.77 -19.13
CA ILE A 531 -2.48 -14.80 -19.61
C ILE A 531 -2.81 -15.12 -21.07
N THR A 532 -1.78 -15.27 -21.91
CA THR A 532 -1.89 -15.77 -23.27
C THR A 532 -1.41 -17.21 -23.33
N VAL A 533 -2.23 -18.12 -23.84
CA VAL A 533 -1.97 -19.57 -23.87
C VAL A 533 -2.29 -20.15 -25.24
N SER A 534 -1.54 -21.17 -25.64
CA SER A 534 -1.66 -21.86 -26.94
C SER A 534 -1.83 -23.38 -26.78
N GLU A 535 -2.13 -23.84 -25.57
CA GLU A 535 -2.32 -25.27 -25.28
C GLU A 535 -3.75 -25.55 -24.86
N THR A 536 -4.26 -26.74 -25.22
CA THR A 536 -5.54 -27.21 -24.69
C THR A 536 -5.44 -27.41 -23.18
N GLY A 537 -6.45 -26.95 -22.45
CA GLY A 537 -6.53 -27.12 -21.00
C GLY A 537 -7.58 -26.25 -20.32
N ASN A 538 -7.77 -26.51 -19.03
CA ASN A 538 -8.62 -25.72 -18.16
C ASN A 538 -7.75 -24.78 -17.33
N TYR A 539 -8.02 -23.49 -17.41
CA TYR A 539 -7.26 -22.45 -16.74
C TYR A 539 -8.08 -21.82 -15.62
N PHE A 540 -7.42 -21.52 -14.51
CA PHE A 540 -8.01 -20.78 -13.39
C PHE A 540 -7.00 -19.77 -12.85
N VAL A 541 -7.50 -18.81 -12.10
CA VAL A 541 -6.70 -17.73 -11.49
C VAL A 541 -7.04 -17.61 -10.01
N ARG A 542 -6.05 -17.22 -9.21
CA ARG A 542 -6.19 -16.87 -7.78
C ARG A 542 -5.66 -15.47 -7.55
N SER A 543 -6.23 -14.76 -6.58
CA SER A 543 -5.65 -13.52 -6.06
C SER A 543 -4.93 -13.75 -4.74
N GLN A 544 -3.90 -12.94 -4.47
CA GLN A 544 -3.15 -12.89 -3.23
C GLN A 544 -3.08 -11.45 -2.72
N SER A 545 -3.50 -11.22 -1.48
CA SER A 545 -3.39 -9.90 -0.83
C SER A 545 -1.96 -9.60 -0.39
N VAL A 546 -1.70 -8.33 -0.03
CA VAL A 546 -0.42 -7.88 0.54
C VAL A 546 -0.03 -8.59 1.85
N PHE A 547 -1.00 -9.20 2.54
CA PHE A 547 -0.79 -10.01 3.75
C PHE A 547 -0.37 -11.45 3.44
N GLY A 548 -0.42 -11.86 2.17
CA GLY A 548 -0.13 -13.21 1.70
C GLY A 548 -1.35 -14.14 1.65
N CYS A 549 -2.55 -13.66 1.96
CA CYS A 549 -3.77 -14.48 1.94
C CYS A 549 -4.24 -14.75 0.52
N LEU A 550 -4.74 -15.95 0.27
CA LEU A 550 -5.22 -16.41 -1.04
C LEU A 550 -6.76 -16.41 -1.12
N SER A 551 -7.29 -16.05 -2.29
CA SER A 551 -8.70 -16.30 -2.62
C SER A 551 -8.99 -17.78 -2.86
N ASP A 552 -10.27 -18.12 -3.02
CA ASP A 552 -10.63 -19.37 -3.67
C ASP A 552 -10.22 -19.35 -5.16
N ASN A 553 -10.21 -20.52 -5.80
CA ASN A 553 -10.04 -20.60 -7.26
C ASN A 553 -11.17 -19.86 -7.96
N SER A 554 -10.84 -19.13 -9.04
CA SER A 554 -11.85 -18.76 -10.01
C SER A 554 -12.55 -20.00 -10.56
N ASN A 555 -13.74 -19.81 -11.14
CA ASN A 555 -14.29 -20.81 -12.06
C ASN A 555 -13.29 -21.05 -13.21
N VAL A 556 -13.22 -22.30 -13.68
CA VAL A 556 -12.32 -22.68 -14.79
C VAL A 556 -12.85 -22.13 -16.11
N SER A 557 -11.94 -21.73 -16.99
CA SER A 557 -12.23 -21.46 -18.41
C SER A 557 -11.35 -22.36 -19.27
N ALA A 558 -11.95 -22.99 -20.28
CA ALA A 558 -11.28 -24.00 -21.10
C ALA A 558 -10.79 -23.37 -22.40
N LEU A 559 -9.57 -23.72 -22.82
CA LEU A 559 -9.11 -23.54 -24.20
C LEU A 559 -9.11 -24.88 -24.91
N ILE A 560 -9.72 -24.93 -26.09
CA ILE A 560 -9.63 -26.05 -27.03
C ILE A 560 -8.84 -25.59 -28.24
N VAL A 561 -7.65 -26.14 -28.40
CA VAL A 561 -6.85 -25.98 -29.61
C VAL A 561 -7.34 -26.98 -30.64
N ARG A 562 -7.84 -26.50 -31.77
CA ARG A 562 -8.30 -27.34 -32.88
C ARG A 562 -7.11 -28.02 -33.56
N PRO A 563 -7.30 -29.23 -34.13
CA PRO A 563 -6.21 -29.96 -34.79
C PRO A 563 -5.48 -29.12 -35.84
N VAL A 564 -4.19 -29.39 -36.00
CA VAL A 564 -3.40 -28.81 -37.09
C VAL A 564 -3.99 -29.25 -38.41
N ILE A 565 -4.29 -28.31 -39.31
CA ILE A 565 -4.75 -28.65 -40.65
C ILE A 565 -3.53 -29.03 -41.50
N PRO A 566 -3.52 -30.21 -42.16
CA PRO A 566 -2.41 -30.60 -43.02
C PRO A 566 -2.23 -29.62 -44.18
N THR A 567 -0.97 -29.32 -44.52
CA THR A 567 -0.66 -28.59 -45.76
C THR A 567 -0.91 -29.54 -46.93
N PRO A 568 -1.72 -29.15 -47.94
CA PRO A 568 -1.97 -30.02 -49.07
C PRO A 568 -0.73 -30.17 -49.94
N VAL A 569 -0.54 -31.35 -50.49
CA VAL A 569 0.38 -31.59 -51.60
C VAL A 569 -0.39 -31.37 -52.89
N ILE A 570 0.11 -30.51 -53.76
CA ILE A 570 -0.50 -30.27 -55.07
C ILE A 570 0.28 -30.99 -56.17
N ALA A 571 -0.46 -31.52 -57.14
CA ALA A 571 0.10 -32.18 -58.31
C ALA A 571 -0.74 -31.90 -59.54
N LYS A 572 -0.09 -31.97 -60.70
CA LYS A 572 -0.77 -31.88 -61.99
C LYS A 572 -1.57 -33.18 -62.23
N SER A 573 -2.88 -33.07 -62.33
CA SER A 573 -3.80 -34.20 -62.57
C SER A 573 -4.25 -34.32 -64.03
N GLY A 574 -3.96 -33.28 -64.81
CA GLY A 574 -4.18 -33.16 -66.24
C GLY A 574 -3.57 -31.87 -66.79
N PRO A 575 -3.69 -31.61 -68.10
CA PRO A 575 -3.07 -30.48 -68.78
C PRO A 575 -3.42 -29.12 -68.18
N PHE A 576 -4.67 -28.95 -67.74
CA PHE A 576 -5.23 -27.70 -67.22
C PHE A 576 -5.72 -27.80 -65.77
N THR A 577 -5.57 -28.96 -65.13
CA THR A 577 -6.12 -29.23 -63.80
C THR A 577 -5.04 -29.61 -62.79
N ALA A 578 -4.94 -28.83 -61.72
CA ALA A 578 -4.19 -29.19 -60.52
C ALA A 578 -5.13 -29.79 -59.47
N THR A 579 -4.64 -30.79 -58.75
CA THR A 579 -5.34 -31.40 -57.61
C THR A 579 -4.51 -31.26 -56.35
N ALA A 580 -5.17 -30.91 -55.26
CA ALA A 580 -4.64 -30.87 -53.91
C ALA A 580 -5.08 -32.14 -53.16
N THR A 581 -4.14 -32.77 -52.47
CA THR A 581 -4.40 -33.93 -51.62
C THR A 581 -3.77 -33.74 -50.24
N ILE A 582 -4.51 -34.10 -49.20
CA ILE A 582 -4.04 -34.15 -47.82
C ILE A 582 -3.95 -35.61 -47.36
N ASN A 583 -3.03 -35.89 -46.43
CA ASN A 583 -2.81 -37.25 -45.94
C ASN A 583 -3.90 -37.72 -44.96
N GLU A 584 -4.66 -36.80 -44.37
CA GLU A 584 -5.77 -37.08 -43.46
C GLU A 584 -7.08 -36.58 -44.08
N THR A 585 -8.05 -37.46 -44.29
CA THR A 585 -9.34 -37.13 -44.92
C THR A 585 -10.48 -37.18 -43.89
N GLY A 586 -11.50 -36.32 -44.02
CA GLY A 586 -12.70 -36.36 -43.17
C GLY A 586 -12.84 -35.22 -42.14
N LEU A 587 -12.13 -34.11 -42.36
CA LEU A 587 -12.15 -32.86 -41.60
C LEU A 587 -13.09 -31.81 -42.21
N ASN A 588 -14.11 -32.20 -42.99
CA ASN A 588 -14.99 -31.26 -43.71
C ASN A 588 -14.18 -30.22 -44.53
N GLU A 589 -13.06 -30.66 -45.11
CA GLU A 589 -12.04 -29.81 -45.71
C GLU A 589 -12.51 -29.07 -46.97
N SER A 590 -12.17 -27.79 -47.04
CA SER A 590 -12.25 -26.98 -48.27
C SER A 590 -10.88 -26.38 -48.59
N TYR A 591 -10.71 -25.89 -49.81
CA TYR A 591 -9.42 -25.42 -50.30
C TYR A 591 -9.50 -23.94 -50.67
N ASP A 592 -8.41 -23.20 -50.45
CA ASP A 592 -8.19 -21.92 -51.11
C ASP A 592 -7.02 -22.09 -52.08
N TRP A 593 -7.23 -21.78 -53.35
CA TRP A 593 -6.17 -21.75 -54.36
C TRP A 593 -5.61 -20.34 -54.49
N LYS A 594 -4.29 -20.23 -54.63
CA LYS A 594 -3.57 -19.00 -54.95
C LYS A 594 -2.86 -19.20 -56.29
N ARG A 595 -3.03 -18.26 -57.22
CA ARG A 595 -2.24 -18.16 -58.45
C ARG A 595 -1.36 -16.93 -58.35
N ASP A 596 -0.05 -17.13 -58.43
CA ASP A 596 0.97 -16.13 -58.15
C ASP A 596 0.69 -15.51 -56.77
N GLU A 597 0.28 -14.24 -56.71
CA GLU A 597 -0.12 -13.57 -55.45
C GLU A 597 -1.65 -13.43 -55.26
N GLN A 598 -2.45 -13.89 -56.22
CA GLN A 598 -3.90 -13.74 -56.19
C GLN A 598 -4.61 -14.97 -55.60
N ILE A 599 -5.36 -14.78 -54.51
CA ILE A 599 -6.29 -15.81 -53.98
C ILE A 599 -7.51 -15.93 -54.91
N LEU A 600 -7.80 -17.14 -55.34
CA LEU A 600 -8.88 -17.50 -56.24
C LEU A 600 -10.12 -17.90 -55.41
N THR A 601 -10.87 -16.88 -54.99
CA THR A 601 -11.98 -17.00 -54.01
C THR A 601 -13.17 -17.87 -54.45
N THR A 602 -13.23 -18.30 -55.71
CA THR A 602 -14.33 -19.12 -56.26
C THR A 602 -14.05 -20.63 -56.24
N SER A 603 -12.84 -21.07 -55.92
CA SER A 603 -12.47 -22.49 -55.94
C SER A 603 -12.30 -23.02 -54.53
N THR A 604 -13.33 -23.71 -54.03
CA THR A 604 -13.33 -24.35 -52.69
C THR A 604 -13.07 -25.85 -52.73
N THR A 605 -12.93 -26.41 -53.93
CA THR A 605 -12.74 -27.84 -54.19
C THR A 605 -11.27 -28.24 -54.17
N SER A 606 -11.01 -29.53 -53.95
CA SER A 606 -9.66 -30.12 -53.99
C SER A 606 -9.03 -30.14 -55.39
N SER A 607 -9.75 -29.70 -56.42
CA SER A 607 -9.22 -29.50 -57.76
C SER A 607 -9.51 -28.09 -58.25
N ILE A 608 -8.58 -27.56 -59.02
CA ILE A 608 -8.77 -26.33 -59.79
C ILE A 608 -8.43 -26.60 -61.25
N ARG A 609 -9.35 -26.24 -62.14
CA ARG A 609 -9.11 -26.19 -63.59
C ARG A 609 -8.91 -24.74 -63.99
N THR A 610 -7.89 -24.48 -64.80
CA THR A 610 -7.51 -23.11 -65.17
C THR A 610 -7.07 -23.00 -66.62
N ASN A 611 -7.33 -21.84 -67.23
CA ASN A 611 -6.95 -21.51 -68.60
C ASN A 611 -5.84 -20.44 -68.66
N VAL A 612 -5.23 -20.12 -67.51
CA VAL A 612 -4.19 -19.11 -67.36
C VAL A 612 -2.90 -19.78 -66.91
N THR A 613 -1.80 -19.50 -67.61
CA THR A 613 -0.46 -19.90 -67.15
C THR A 613 -0.11 -19.15 -65.87
N GLY A 614 0.45 -19.85 -64.88
CA GLY A 614 0.95 -19.23 -63.66
C GLY A 614 1.44 -20.25 -62.65
N THR A 615 1.86 -19.74 -61.50
CA THR A 615 2.33 -20.57 -60.39
C THR A 615 1.22 -20.76 -59.37
N TYR A 616 0.78 -21.99 -59.16
CA TYR A 616 -0.35 -22.30 -58.29
C TYR A 616 0.13 -22.85 -56.96
N SER A 617 -0.55 -22.47 -55.88
CA SER A 617 -0.43 -23.09 -54.56
C SER A 617 -1.83 -23.27 -53.97
N ALA A 618 -2.00 -24.24 -53.08
CA ALA A 618 -3.27 -24.45 -52.38
C ALA A 618 -3.04 -24.50 -50.87
N ARG A 619 -4.02 -24.06 -50.09
CA ARG A 619 -4.10 -24.36 -48.66
C ARG A 619 -5.42 -25.02 -48.35
N THR A 620 -5.43 -25.84 -47.31
CA THR A 620 -6.63 -26.47 -46.79
C THR A 620 -7.20 -25.62 -45.66
N LYS A 621 -8.52 -25.58 -45.53
CA LYS A 621 -9.20 -24.93 -44.42
C LYS A 621 -10.36 -25.77 -43.91
N ASP A 622 -10.59 -25.70 -42.61
CA ASP A 622 -11.74 -26.30 -41.92
C ASP A 622 -12.45 -25.20 -41.11
N THR A 623 -13.77 -25.27 -41.02
CA THR A 623 -14.60 -24.29 -40.31
C THR A 623 -15.42 -24.96 -39.22
N PHE A 624 -15.12 -24.59 -37.97
CA PHE A 624 -15.79 -25.08 -36.78
C PHE A 624 -16.89 -24.11 -36.36
N ALA A 625 -18.10 -24.63 -36.15
CA ALA A 625 -19.19 -23.86 -35.53
C ALA A 625 -18.98 -23.76 -34.01
N ILE A 626 -19.00 -22.54 -33.47
CA ILE A 626 -18.85 -22.23 -32.05
C ILE A 626 -20.02 -21.36 -31.62
N GLY A 627 -21.12 -21.99 -31.21
CA GLY A 627 -22.37 -21.28 -30.96
C GLY A 627 -22.86 -20.60 -32.25
N THR A 628 -22.97 -19.27 -32.23
CA THR A 628 -23.34 -18.46 -33.41
C THR A 628 -22.14 -18.00 -34.25
N ASN A 629 -20.90 -18.25 -33.78
CA ASN A 629 -19.68 -17.83 -34.46
C ASN A 629 -19.08 -19.00 -35.25
N LEU A 630 -18.22 -18.66 -36.21
CA LEU A 630 -17.45 -19.61 -37.01
C LEU A 630 -15.96 -19.36 -36.78
N LEU A 631 -15.20 -20.43 -36.54
CA LEU A 631 -13.74 -20.41 -36.49
C LEU A 631 -13.21 -21.16 -37.71
N THR A 632 -12.50 -20.47 -38.60
CA THR A 632 -11.87 -21.11 -39.76
C THR A 632 -10.37 -21.23 -39.53
N CYS A 633 -9.88 -22.46 -39.54
CA CYS A 633 -8.46 -22.79 -39.41
C CYS A 633 -7.88 -23.12 -40.77
N TYR A 634 -6.66 -22.63 -41.03
CA TYR A 634 -5.98 -22.78 -42.31
C TYR A 634 -4.68 -23.55 -42.11
N SER A 635 -4.30 -24.33 -43.12
CA SER A 635 -2.90 -24.72 -43.27
C SER A 635 -2.11 -23.62 -43.99
N PRO A 636 -0.77 -23.65 -43.90
CA PRO A 636 0.09 -22.94 -44.84
C PRO A 636 -0.27 -23.28 -46.30
N PHE A 637 0.09 -22.40 -47.23
CA PHE A 637 0.05 -22.75 -48.64
C PHE A 637 1.07 -23.85 -48.95
N SER A 638 0.71 -24.74 -49.86
CA SER A 638 1.58 -25.76 -50.43
C SER A 638 2.79 -25.14 -51.13
N ASN A 639 3.77 -25.98 -51.46
CA ASN A 639 4.76 -25.61 -52.46
C ASN A 639 4.09 -25.20 -53.77
N GLU A 640 4.80 -24.37 -54.52
CA GLU A 640 4.39 -23.84 -55.80
C GLU A 640 4.42 -24.91 -56.91
N LEU A 641 3.39 -24.95 -57.73
CA LEU A 641 3.26 -25.80 -58.92
C LEU A 641 3.02 -24.93 -60.14
N GLU A 642 3.94 -24.99 -61.08
CA GLU A 642 3.77 -24.32 -62.36
C GLU A 642 2.70 -25.04 -63.21
N VAL A 643 1.68 -24.31 -63.64
CA VAL A 643 0.68 -24.79 -64.59
C VAL A 643 0.83 -23.98 -65.86
N ILE A 644 1.42 -24.59 -66.88
CA ILE A 644 1.57 -24.00 -68.22
C ILE A 644 0.36 -24.39 -69.08
N THR A 645 -0.31 -23.40 -69.65
CA THR A 645 -1.45 -23.58 -70.56
C THR A 645 -1.12 -23.20 -72.01
N GLU A 646 0.17 -23.13 -72.37
CA GLU A 646 0.62 -22.73 -73.70
C GLU A 646 0.32 -23.77 -74.79
N GLY A 647 -0.17 -23.28 -75.93
CA GLY A 647 -0.55 -24.06 -77.13
C GLY A 647 -1.98 -23.78 -77.60
N GLU A 648 -2.25 -23.95 -78.90
CA GLU A 648 -3.58 -23.75 -79.51
C GLU A 648 -4.61 -24.84 -79.17
N SER A 649 -4.29 -25.80 -78.30
CA SER A 649 -5.18 -26.94 -78.01
C SER A 649 -6.14 -26.65 -76.87
N ASP A 650 -7.40 -26.37 -77.21
CA ASP A 650 -8.56 -26.29 -76.31
C ASP A 650 -8.92 -27.64 -75.66
N ILE A 651 -8.61 -28.73 -76.34
CA ILE A 651 -8.82 -30.12 -75.90
C ILE A 651 -7.53 -30.91 -76.03
N VAL A 652 -7.16 -31.59 -74.94
CA VAL A 652 -5.97 -32.44 -74.85
C VAL A 652 -6.39 -33.86 -74.47
N VAL A 653 -5.82 -34.83 -75.18
CA VAL A 653 -5.97 -36.26 -74.89
C VAL A 653 -4.66 -36.78 -74.32
N PHE A 654 -4.69 -37.36 -73.12
CA PHE A 654 -3.49 -37.76 -72.38
C PHE A 654 -3.73 -39.02 -71.51
N PRO A 655 -2.68 -39.78 -71.17
CA PRO A 655 -1.36 -39.72 -71.78
C PRO A 655 -1.44 -40.08 -73.27
N ASN A 656 -0.52 -39.57 -74.08
CA ASN A 656 -0.37 -39.95 -75.48
C ASN A 656 1.14 -40.16 -75.75
N PRO A 657 1.63 -41.42 -75.91
CA PRO A 657 0.86 -42.66 -76.02
C PRO A 657 0.02 -42.99 -74.78
N GLY A 658 -1.20 -43.47 -75.02
CA GLY A 658 -2.20 -43.89 -74.05
C GLY A 658 -1.78 -45.10 -73.23
N SER A 659 -2.19 -45.10 -71.96
CA SER A 659 -1.96 -46.24 -71.07
C SER A 659 -2.78 -47.45 -71.53
N ARG A 660 -2.36 -48.65 -71.10
CA ARG A 660 -3.02 -49.91 -71.45
C ARG A 660 -4.51 -49.94 -71.10
N ASP A 661 -4.93 -49.24 -70.05
CA ASP A 661 -6.31 -49.31 -69.58
C ASP A 661 -7.18 -48.13 -70.05
N ASN A 662 -6.67 -46.90 -69.92
CA ASN A 662 -7.45 -45.69 -70.13
C ASN A 662 -6.61 -44.53 -70.69
N ILE A 663 -7.28 -43.68 -71.45
CA ILE A 663 -6.84 -42.31 -71.74
C ILE A 663 -7.85 -41.34 -71.14
N TYR A 664 -7.47 -40.07 -71.08
CA TYR A 664 -8.27 -38.99 -70.54
C TYR A 664 -8.36 -37.88 -71.57
N VAL A 665 -9.53 -37.28 -71.68
CA VAL A 665 -9.74 -36.07 -72.47
C VAL A 665 -10.09 -34.95 -71.52
N GLU A 666 -9.39 -33.84 -71.62
CA GLU A 666 -9.67 -32.65 -70.83
C GLU A 666 -9.75 -31.44 -71.75
N SER A 667 -10.83 -30.69 -71.61
CA SER A 667 -11.02 -29.41 -72.27
C SER A 667 -10.73 -28.28 -71.30
N ARG A 668 -10.16 -27.20 -71.84
CA ARG A 668 -9.93 -25.94 -71.12
C ARG A 668 -11.23 -25.30 -70.66
N ASP A 669 -12.24 -25.29 -71.55
CA ASP A 669 -13.57 -24.71 -71.34
C ASP A 669 -14.65 -25.82 -71.17
N ASP A 670 -15.78 -25.51 -70.53
CA ASP A 670 -16.90 -26.46 -70.36
C ASP A 670 -17.55 -26.80 -71.70
N ILE A 671 -17.68 -28.10 -72.01
CA ILE A 671 -18.38 -28.57 -73.22
C ILE A 671 -19.61 -29.36 -72.81
N ALA A 672 -20.79 -28.80 -73.03
CA ALA A 672 -22.05 -29.49 -72.79
C ALA A 672 -22.29 -30.58 -73.85
N ASN A 673 -22.81 -31.72 -73.40
CA ASN A 673 -23.24 -32.84 -74.23
C ASN A 673 -22.19 -33.31 -75.26
N ALA A 674 -20.92 -33.37 -74.86
CA ALA A 674 -19.83 -33.75 -75.73
C ALA A 674 -19.92 -35.23 -76.13
N GLU A 675 -19.95 -35.48 -77.44
CA GLU A 675 -19.80 -36.78 -78.07
C GLU A 675 -18.32 -37.09 -78.25
N ILE A 676 -17.85 -38.12 -77.57
CA ILE A 676 -16.46 -38.58 -77.62
C ILE A 676 -16.44 -39.93 -78.32
N THR A 677 -15.91 -39.95 -79.54
CA THR A 677 -15.85 -41.16 -80.38
C THR A 677 -14.39 -41.51 -80.66
N VAL A 678 -14.00 -42.75 -80.36
CA VAL A 678 -12.70 -43.30 -80.73
C VAL A 678 -12.86 -44.11 -82.01
N TYR A 679 -12.12 -43.75 -83.06
CA TYR A 679 -12.08 -44.46 -84.33
C TYR A 679 -10.75 -45.18 -84.51
N ASP A 680 -10.76 -46.35 -85.15
CA ASP A 680 -9.55 -46.89 -85.76
C ASP A 680 -9.16 -46.11 -87.02
N LEU A 681 -8.00 -46.41 -87.62
CA LEU A 681 -7.52 -45.73 -88.83
C LEU A 681 -8.41 -45.96 -90.07
N LEU A 682 -9.35 -46.91 -90.02
CA LEU A 682 -10.32 -47.19 -91.08
C LEU A 682 -11.66 -46.48 -90.84
N GLY A 683 -11.79 -45.71 -89.76
CA GLY A 683 -13.02 -44.97 -89.41
C GLY A 683 -14.08 -45.81 -88.69
N ARG A 684 -13.75 -47.02 -88.22
CA ARG A 684 -14.68 -47.85 -87.42
C ARG A 684 -14.73 -47.34 -85.99
N ILE A 685 -15.94 -47.22 -85.44
CA ILE A 685 -16.14 -46.79 -84.06
C ILE A 685 -15.72 -47.91 -83.12
N MET A 686 -14.74 -47.61 -82.27
CA MET A 686 -14.20 -48.53 -81.27
C MET A 686 -14.80 -48.27 -79.90
N THR A 687 -15.06 -47.00 -79.57
CA THR A 687 -15.66 -46.58 -78.31
C THR A 687 -16.45 -45.30 -78.55
N PHE A 688 -17.61 -45.18 -77.93
CA PHE A 688 -18.45 -43.99 -77.98
C PHE A 688 -18.99 -43.70 -76.60
N GLN A 689 -18.92 -42.44 -76.19
CA GLN A 689 -19.57 -41.96 -74.98
C GLN A 689 -20.04 -40.52 -75.18
N ARG A 690 -21.12 -40.16 -74.49
CA ARG A 690 -21.69 -38.81 -74.52
C ARG A 690 -21.88 -38.32 -73.10
N GLN A 691 -21.29 -37.17 -72.78
CA GLN A 691 -21.38 -36.57 -71.45
C GLN A 691 -20.95 -35.10 -71.48
N ASP A 692 -21.32 -34.34 -70.46
CA ASP A 692 -20.73 -33.03 -70.24
C ASP A 692 -19.23 -33.16 -69.88
N MET A 693 -18.39 -32.31 -70.48
CA MET A 693 -16.98 -32.17 -70.15
C MET A 693 -16.77 -30.97 -69.23
N LYS A 694 -17.18 -31.13 -67.97
CA LYS A 694 -16.91 -30.16 -66.89
C LYS A 694 -15.64 -30.48 -66.08
N SER A 695 -15.10 -31.68 -66.30
CA SER A 695 -13.87 -32.20 -65.71
C SER A 695 -13.24 -33.19 -66.69
N ARG A 696 -12.05 -33.70 -66.37
CA ARG A 696 -11.39 -34.72 -67.22
C ARG A 696 -12.32 -35.92 -67.44
N VAL A 697 -12.42 -36.36 -68.68
CA VAL A 697 -13.27 -37.48 -69.09
C VAL A 697 -12.41 -38.70 -69.36
N LYS A 698 -12.70 -39.79 -68.64
CA LYS A 698 -12.03 -41.08 -68.82
C LYS A 698 -12.59 -41.78 -70.05
N ILE A 699 -11.71 -42.26 -70.93
CA ILE A 699 -12.05 -43.13 -72.07
C ILE A 699 -11.35 -44.48 -71.85
N PRO A 700 -12.10 -45.59 -71.67
CA PRO A 700 -11.52 -46.92 -71.60
C PRO A 700 -10.91 -47.32 -72.95
N VAL A 701 -9.65 -47.73 -72.96
CA VAL A 701 -8.97 -48.26 -74.17
C VAL A 701 -8.42 -49.67 -73.98
N ARG A 702 -8.66 -50.29 -72.82
CA ARG A 702 -8.23 -51.67 -72.47
C ARG A 702 -8.55 -52.77 -73.49
N ASN A 703 -9.59 -52.58 -74.29
CA ASN A 703 -10.04 -53.56 -75.28
C ASN A 703 -9.56 -53.23 -76.70
N LEU A 704 -8.73 -52.20 -76.86
CA LEU A 704 -8.16 -51.80 -78.13
C LEU A 704 -6.78 -52.45 -78.29
N SER A 705 -6.49 -52.95 -79.50
CA SER A 705 -5.16 -53.42 -79.85
C SER A 705 -4.15 -52.27 -79.85
N SER A 706 -2.87 -52.55 -79.59
CA SER A 706 -1.80 -51.57 -79.72
C SER A 706 -1.81 -50.95 -81.13
N GLY A 707 -1.82 -49.62 -81.24
CA GLY A 707 -1.97 -48.95 -82.53
C GLY A 707 -2.39 -47.49 -82.45
N LYS A 708 -2.49 -46.85 -83.62
CA LYS A 708 -2.96 -45.46 -83.76
C LYS A 708 -4.49 -45.42 -83.85
N TYR A 709 -5.09 -44.50 -83.11
CA TYR A 709 -6.53 -44.24 -83.13
C TYR A 709 -6.80 -42.73 -83.23
N ILE A 710 -8.01 -42.36 -83.62
CA ILE A 710 -8.46 -40.96 -83.67
C ILE A 710 -9.57 -40.79 -82.64
N VAL A 711 -9.37 -39.89 -81.67
CA VAL A 711 -10.43 -39.45 -80.77
C VAL A 711 -11.06 -38.20 -81.36
N ARG A 712 -12.35 -38.26 -81.70
CA ARG A 712 -13.16 -37.11 -82.10
C ARG A 712 -14.02 -36.67 -80.93
N ILE A 713 -13.99 -35.38 -80.63
CA ILE A 713 -14.81 -34.75 -79.60
C ILE A 713 -15.71 -33.73 -80.30
N LYS A 714 -17.02 -33.92 -80.22
CA LYS A 714 -18.01 -33.06 -80.84
C LYS A 714 -19.02 -32.57 -79.81
N GLY A 715 -19.16 -31.27 -79.65
CA GLY A 715 -20.05 -30.64 -78.67
C GLY A 715 -20.48 -29.24 -79.12
N SER A 716 -21.10 -28.47 -78.22
CA SER A 716 -21.62 -27.13 -78.55
C SER A 716 -20.53 -26.20 -79.12
N GLY A 717 -20.46 -26.07 -80.45
CA GLY A 717 -19.51 -25.22 -81.16
C GLY A 717 -18.11 -25.80 -81.40
N ILE A 718 -17.85 -27.05 -81.02
CA ILE A 718 -16.51 -27.67 -81.10
C ILE A 718 -16.61 -29.04 -81.79
N ASP A 719 -15.75 -29.30 -82.78
CA ASP A 719 -15.60 -30.59 -83.45
C ASP A 719 -14.12 -30.83 -83.74
N VAL A 720 -13.45 -31.51 -82.81
CA VAL A 720 -12.00 -31.61 -82.77
C VAL A 720 -11.59 -33.07 -82.83
N THR A 721 -10.58 -33.38 -83.65
CA THR A 721 -9.95 -34.70 -83.69
C THR A 721 -8.54 -34.64 -83.12
N ARG A 722 -8.17 -35.67 -82.36
CA ARG A 722 -6.84 -35.84 -81.80
C ARG A 722 -6.38 -37.27 -82.08
N GLN A 723 -5.19 -37.40 -82.67
CA GLN A 723 -4.58 -38.71 -82.86
C GLN A 723 -3.97 -39.17 -81.54
N ILE A 724 -4.23 -40.42 -81.18
CA ILE A 724 -3.64 -41.09 -80.03
C ILE A 724 -2.92 -42.36 -80.47
N VAL A 725 -1.96 -42.80 -79.67
CA VAL A 725 -1.33 -44.11 -79.79
C VAL A 725 -1.73 -44.92 -78.56
N VAL A 726 -2.37 -46.08 -78.69
CA VAL A 726 -2.61 -47.00 -77.57
C VAL A 726 -1.47 -48.01 -77.55
N LEU A 727 -0.85 -48.20 -76.37
CA LEU A 727 0.30 -49.10 -76.19
C LEU A 727 -0.12 -50.54 -75.90
#